data_AF-A0A3S1NA01-F1
#
_entry.id   AF-A0A3S1NA01-F1
#
_cell.length_a   1.000
_cell.length_b   1.000
_cell.length_c   1.000
_cell.angle_alpha   90.00
_cell.angle_beta   90.00
_cell.angle_gamma   90.00
#
_symmetry.space_group_name_H-M   'P 1'
#
loop_
_entity.id
_entity.type
_entity.pdbx_description
1 polymer ?
#
loop_
_entity_poly.entity_id
_entity_poly.type
_entity_poly.pdbx_seq_one_letter_code
_entity_poly.pdbx_strand_id
1 'polypeptide(L)'
;MNLQKTFGRIQRLAFRASRIMFGLIHGGRISAFGKGRGKIGMVLIVNLERQPQRLRRTLRELGRFITSDGASLASLARRLAAVDARDGREVAATADVDQTYFLGDQLYVQPDGRLEECFGVDEPIRMTRQEVAVARSHIEAWKAIVAGTCENVLVLEDDVWFRRGAAAAIDRGWRAAGRRCSGERGPRLLYLSYEDAGGTAARVDICDALFRPKRGLWFLSGYVLSREGAETLLRSMPVIGPVDMWINYRFDELGALALSSPAILQRPDGGSDNCYSVLPYLARAGIVDANAVHMPRRAAVGPVFAWTAGRDLEGLAMALSMLGLRVRVFDGDEHAIGANDLSALLETFDALVDAPLSTDATSAAIGRTSAKFVLEADACLGRGIELDRLPSARIAFLPNCESGDASWQPLCALLGVAPPIQAFPIGPPREWRVFRDDRAAALRLENSAAPWAGPIDDSPWAILPGSGWPLSLPTDQAVQPNGTCLVRAMMTTPTPLFPGRIETFPGNLAAFTREGLVHDARGAHLVLSKMAIGDRPYRSGAFASARTFGHGRFEAEIRAARGSGLVTGFFLHRDSPRQEIDVELTGNDPYSMLVNVYFNPGDDGASMGFGYRGSPCRIELGFDASLDFHLYAIDWSPGCISWWVDGRAVHERVGWDPTPIPHLPMRLHANLWVPRSEELAGRIDDRALPSTATFRNVSIWA
;
A
#
# COMPACT_ATOMS: atom_id res chain seq x y z
N MET A 1 17.06 0.89 -0.52
CA MET A 1 15.86 0.03 -0.38
C MET A 1 16.27 -1.39 -0.68
N ASN A 2 16.18 -2.30 0.31
CA ASN A 2 16.60 -3.69 0.12
C ASN A 2 15.52 -4.46 -0.67
N LEU A 3 15.49 -4.21 -1.98
CA LEU A 3 14.55 -4.82 -2.94
C LEU A 3 15.01 -6.22 -3.38
N GLN A 4 16.17 -6.69 -2.92
CA GLN A 4 16.71 -7.98 -3.34
C GLN A 4 16.53 -9.09 -2.30
N LYS A 5 15.82 -10.12 -2.75
CA LYS A 5 15.66 -11.46 -2.15
C LYS A 5 15.00 -11.46 -0.78
N THR A 6 13.71 -11.81 -0.79
CA THR A 6 13.00 -12.31 0.39
C THR A 6 13.81 -13.46 1.00
N PHE A 7 14.54 -13.19 2.08
CA PHE A 7 15.28 -14.21 2.81
C PHE A 7 14.32 -15.32 3.25
N GLY A 8 14.56 -16.55 2.78
CA GLY A 8 13.72 -17.69 3.10
C GLY A 8 13.72 -17.97 4.61
N ARG A 9 12.65 -18.63 5.13
CA ARG A 9 12.51 -18.95 6.57
C ARG A 9 13.75 -19.62 7.17
N ILE A 10 14.38 -20.53 6.42
CA ILE A 10 15.60 -21.24 6.80
C ILE A 10 16.78 -20.29 6.94
N GLN A 11 16.97 -19.36 5.99
CA GLN A 11 18.07 -18.39 6.03
C GLN A 11 17.90 -17.39 7.19
N ARG A 12 16.67 -16.97 7.51
CA ARG A 12 16.38 -16.14 8.68
C ARG A 12 16.70 -16.86 9.99
N LEU A 13 16.33 -18.14 10.11
CA LEU A 13 16.66 -18.97 11.27
C LEU A 13 18.17 -19.17 11.40
N ALA A 14 18.86 -19.48 10.30
CA ALA A 14 20.32 -19.60 10.28
C ALA A 14 21.02 -18.29 10.67
N PHE A 15 20.53 -17.15 10.17
CA PHE A 15 21.04 -15.83 10.57
C PHE A 15 20.85 -15.59 12.06
N ARG A 16 19.65 -15.84 12.61
CA ARG A 16 19.35 -15.72 14.06
C ARG A 16 20.26 -16.60 14.91
N ALA A 17 20.39 -17.88 14.57
CA ALA A 17 21.26 -18.82 15.26
C ALA A 17 22.72 -18.34 15.24
N SER A 18 23.20 -17.86 14.08
CA SER A 18 24.53 -17.27 13.99
C SER A 18 24.67 -16.07 14.93
N ARG A 19 23.67 -15.17 15.00
CA ARG A 19 23.78 -13.97 15.84
C ARG A 19 23.80 -14.28 17.33
N ILE A 20 23.10 -15.33 17.76
CA ILE A 20 23.19 -15.80 19.15
C ILE A 20 24.61 -16.28 19.45
N MET A 21 25.19 -17.10 18.57
CA MET A 21 26.56 -17.59 18.71
C MET A 21 27.59 -16.46 18.69
N PHE A 22 27.47 -15.51 17.75
CA PHE A 22 28.40 -14.39 17.63
C PHE A 22 28.21 -13.33 18.71
N GLY A 23 27.04 -13.24 19.35
CA GLY A 23 26.78 -12.37 20.49
C GLY A 23 27.64 -12.70 21.71
N LEU A 24 28.16 -13.93 21.79
CA LEU A 24 29.07 -14.40 22.84
C LEU A 24 30.55 -14.16 22.50
N ILE A 25 30.85 -13.72 21.27
CA ILE A 25 32.22 -13.49 20.80
C ILE A 25 32.58 -12.02 20.95
N HIS A 26 33.72 -11.75 21.60
CA HIS A 26 34.27 -10.42 21.80
C HIS A 26 34.49 -9.71 20.45
N GLY A 27 33.84 -8.57 20.26
CA GLY A 27 33.90 -7.75 19.04
C GLY A 27 35.20 -6.95 18.89
N GLY A 28 35.99 -6.87 19.96
CA GLY A 28 37.26 -6.16 20.01
C GLY A 28 37.13 -4.70 20.41
N ARG A 29 38.28 -3.99 20.38
CA ARG A 29 38.36 -2.56 20.70
C ARG A 29 38.05 -1.70 19.48
N ILE A 30 37.22 -0.68 19.66
CA ILE A 30 36.99 0.40 18.69
C ILE A 30 37.53 1.70 19.27
N SER A 31 38.74 2.06 18.87
CA SER A 31 39.51 3.20 19.39
C SER A 31 38.90 4.57 19.02
N ALA A 32 38.01 4.62 18.05
CA ALA A 32 37.26 5.82 17.67
C ALA A 32 36.27 6.28 18.77
N PHE A 33 35.79 5.35 19.61
CA PHE A 33 34.84 5.63 20.70
C PHE A 33 35.55 5.80 22.04
N GLY A 34 35.01 6.65 22.90
CA GLY A 34 35.47 6.83 24.27
C GLY A 34 35.42 8.28 24.72
N LYS A 35 35.98 8.54 25.91
CA LYS A 35 36.12 9.90 26.44
C LYS A 35 37.31 10.64 25.79
N GLY A 36 37.14 11.93 25.54
CA GLY A 36 38.20 12.81 25.05
C GLY A 36 37.85 13.56 23.77
N ARG A 37 38.65 14.59 23.46
CA ARG A 37 38.45 15.46 22.30
C ARG A 37 38.60 14.66 20.99
N GLY A 38 37.69 14.89 20.03
CA GLY A 38 37.71 14.19 18.74
C GLY A 38 37.35 12.69 18.78
N LYS A 39 36.81 12.18 19.89
CA LYS A 39 36.22 10.84 19.99
C LYS A 39 34.72 10.87 19.73
N ILE A 40 34.16 9.71 19.38
CA ILE A 40 32.71 9.50 19.37
C ILE A 40 32.29 9.21 20.82
N GLY A 41 31.61 10.19 21.43
CA GLY A 41 31.35 10.21 22.87
C GLY A 41 30.02 9.55 23.29
N MET A 42 29.10 9.35 22.34
CA MET A 42 27.76 8.82 22.62
C MET A 42 27.26 7.98 21.44
N VAL A 43 26.42 6.99 21.75
CA VAL A 43 25.60 6.25 20.78
C VAL A 43 24.13 6.55 21.06
N LEU A 44 23.45 7.21 20.14
CA LEU A 44 22.01 7.48 20.25
C LEU A 44 21.25 6.42 19.45
N ILE A 45 20.47 5.59 20.15
CA ILE A 45 19.69 4.51 19.54
C ILE A 45 18.25 4.98 19.34
N VAL A 46 17.85 5.15 18.08
CA VAL A 46 16.47 5.47 17.67
C VAL A 46 15.63 4.20 17.78
N ASN A 47 14.64 4.19 18.68
CA ASN A 47 13.87 2.99 18.99
C ASN A 47 12.43 3.31 19.41
N LEU A 48 11.47 2.59 18.82
CA LEU A 48 10.05 2.68 19.17
C LEU A 48 9.77 2.11 20.56
N GLU A 49 8.89 2.76 21.34
CA GLU A 49 8.53 2.32 22.69
C GLU A 49 7.95 0.90 22.72
N ARG A 50 7.11 0.58 21.74
CA ARG A 50 6.51 -0.75 21.58
C ARG A 50 7.51 -1.85 21.16
N GLN A 51 8.78 -1.52 20.92
CA GLN A 51 9.81 -2.45 20.45
C GLN A 51 10.96 -2.64 21.47
N PRO A 52 10.70 -2.96 22.76
CA PRO A 52 11.76 -3.08 23.78
C PRO A 52 12.73 -4.24 23.51
N GLN A 53 12.27 -5.27 22.80
CA GLN A 53 13.11 -6.41 22.42
C GLN A 53 14.18 -6.03 21.39
N ARG A 54 13.88 -5.09 20.47
CA ARG A 54 14.84 -4.59 19.48
C ARG A 54 15.97 -3.86 20.18
N LEU A 55 15.65 -2.92 21.07
CA LEU A 55 16.61 -2.21 21.91
C LEU A 55 17.53 -3.16 22.70
N ARG A 56 16.97 -4.18 23.38
CA ARG A 56 17.77 -5.18 24.11
C ARG A 56 18.72 -5.97 23.20
N ARG A 57 18.38 -6.17 21.92
CA ARG A 57 19.29 -6.82 20.95
C ARG A 57 20.40 -5.87 20.53
N THR A 58 20.09 -4.61 20.22
CA THR A 58 21.09 -3.60 19.85
C THR A 58 22.08 -3.34 20.97
N LEU A 59 21.62 -3.22 22.22
CA LEU A 59 22.49 -3.07 23.38
C LEU A 59 23.43 -4.28 23.59
N ARG A 60 22.94 -5.50 23.37
CA ARG A 60 23.79 -6.71 23.41
C ARG A 60 24.83 -6.70 22.31
N GLU A 61 24.48 -6.28 21.11
CA GLU A 61 25.42 -6.17 19.99
C GLU A 61 26.52 -5.14 20.28
N LEU A 62 26.16 -3.96 20.80
CA LEU A 62 27.13 -2.95 21.24
C LEU A 62 28.00 -3.47 22.39
N GLY A 63 27.43 -4.27 23.30
CA GLY A 63 28.13 -4.84 24.45
C GLY A 63 29.33 -5.72 24.09
N ARG A 64 29.39 -6.20 22.85
CA ARG A 64 30.52 -7.01 22.33
C ARG A 64 31.80 -6.20 22.18
N PHE A 65 31.70 -4.88 22.05
CA PHE A 65 32.82 -3.99 21.76
C PHE A 65 33.23 -3.18 22.98
N ILE A 66 34.52 -2.84 23.05
CA ILE A 66 35.08 -1.94 24.06
C ILE A 66 35.62 -0.65 23.43
N THR A 67 35.54 0.44 24.16
CA THR A 67 36.00 1.78 23.76
C THR A 67 37.51 1.93 23.95
N SER A 68 38.09 3.07 23.53
CA SER A 68 39.52 3.36 23.73
C SER A 68 39.93 3.41 25.20
N ASP A 69 39.03 3.81 26.09
CA ASP A 69 39.18 3.87 27.55
C ASP A 69 38.78 2.57 28.27
N GLY A 70 38.48 1.50 27.52
CA GLY A 70 38.21 0.17 28.09
C GLY A 70 36.79 -0.06 28.62
N ALA A 71 35.90 0.93 28.48
CA ALA A 71 34.49 0.76 28.80
C ALA A 71 33.77 -0.07 27.74
N SER A 72 32.62 -0.66 28.07
CA SER A 72 31.75 -1.28 27.07
C SER A 72 31.14 -0.21 26.18
N LEU A 73 31.08 -0.42 24.86
CA LEU A 73 30.43 0.52 23.94
C LEU A 73 28.95 0.72 24.27
N ALA A 74 28.27 -0.30 24.82
CA ALA A 74 26.90 -0.20 25.30
C ALA A 74 26.74 0.82 26.44
N SER A 75 27.79 1.13 27.21
CA SER A 75 27.71 2.14 28.27
C SER A 75 27.57 3.58 27.74
N LEU A 76 28.00 3.81 26.49
CA LEU A 76 27.82 5.08 25.78
C LEU A 76 26.43 5.19 25.12
N ALA A 77 25.62 4.13 25.16
CA ALA A 77 24.32 4.11 24.52
C ALA A 77 23.26 4.88 25.32
N ARG A 78 22.45 5.66 24.60
CA ARG A 78 21.26 6.34 25.09
C ARG A 78 20.12 6.06 24.13
N ARG A 79 18.95 5.72 24.67
CA ARG A 79 17.73 5.53 23.88
C ARG A 79 17.16 6.89 23.54
N LEU A 80 16.83 7.11 22.27
CA LEU A 80 15.92 8.14 21.81
C LEU A 80 14.59 7.48 21.45
N ALA A 81 13.49 8.01 21.96
CA ALA A 81 12.17 7.54 21.56
C ALA A 81 11.93 7.92 20.09
N ALA A 82 11.74 6.92 19.24
CA ALA A 82 11.36 7.14 17.85
C ALA A 82 9.88 7.55 17.79
N VAL A 83 9.57 8.40 16.82
CA VAL A 83 8.20 8.79 16.47
C VAL A 83 7.46 7.56 15.95
N ASP A 84 6.26 7.32 16.48
CA ASP A 84 5.42 6.19 16.07
C ASP A 84 4.47 6.62 14.95
N ALA A 85 4.58 6.00 13.77
CA ALA A 85 3.71 6.31 12.64
C ALA A 85 2.22 6.00 12.88
N ARG A 86 1.88 5.23 13.93
CA ARG A 86 0.51 4.92 14.35
C ARG A 86 -0.13 6.02 15.21
N ASP A 87 0.66 6.96 15.72
CA ASP A 87 0.15 8.14 16.41
C ASP A 87 0.09 9.27 15.39
N GLY A 88 -1.12 9.75 15.05
CA GLY A 88 -1.30 10.79 14.02
C GLY A 88 -1.13 12.22 14.48
N ARG A 89 -0.93 12.44 15.79
CA ARG A 89 -0.59 13.78 16.32
C ARG A 89 0.90 14.04 16.17
N GLU A 90 1.70 13.04 16.54
CA GLU A 90 3.00 12.82 15.92
C GLU A 90 2.77 12.60 14.40
N VAL A 91 3.65 12.75 13.44
CA VAL A 91 3.34 12.60 11.97
C VAL A 91 2.26 13.49 11.33
N ALA A 92 1.40 14.21 12.08
CA ALA A 92 0.62 15.32 11.52
C ALA A 92 1.56 16.30 10.80
N ALA A 93 1.03 17.05 9.82
CA ALA A 93 1.81 18.02 9.07
C ALA A 93 2.52 19.00 10.04
N THR A 94 3.82 18.79 10.23
CA THR A 94 4.69 19.68 11.01
C THR A 94 5.47 20.56 10.05
N ALA A 95 5.78 21.79 10.45
CA ALA A 95 6.69 22.67 9.70
C ALA A 95 8.11 22.06 9.49
N ASP A 96 8.45 21.00 10.22
CA ASP A 96 9.75 20.32 10.16
C ASP A 96 9.89 19.37 8.94
N VAL A 97 8.78 18.88 8.36
CA VAL A 97 8.79 17.87 7.28
C VAL A 97 7.77 18.23 6.20
N ASP A 98 8.27 18.43 4.97
CA ASP A 98 7.42 18.46 3.79
C ASP A 98 7.20 17.02 3.30
N GLN A 99 5.93 16.59 3.34
CA GLN A 99 5.53 15.22 3.04
C GLN A 99 5.41 14.96 1.54
N THR A 100 5.52 16.00 0.70
CA THR A 100 5.46 15.85 -0.75
C THR A 100 6.84 16.08 -1.34
N TYR A 101 7.30 15.13 -2.13
CA TYR A 101 8.51 15.25 -2.93
C TYR A 101 8.18 14.88 -4.38
N PHE A 102 9.10 15.11 -5.30
CA PHE A 102 8.88 14.79 -6.70
C PHE A 102 9.67 13.56 -7.10
N LEU A 103 9.20 12.82 -8.11
CA LEU A 103 9.94 11.67 -8.62
C LEU A 103 11.36 12.04 -9.08
N GLY A 104 11.56 13.27 -9.55
CA GLY A 104 12.89 13.81 -9.84
C GLY A 104 13.86 13.74 -8.66
N ASP A 105 13.37 13.87 -7.43
CA ASP A 105 14.21 13.74 -6.23
C ASP A 105 14.68 12.31 -6.00
N GLN A 106 13.80 11.34 -6.25
CA GLN A 106 14.16 9.93 -6.25
C GLN A 106 15.21 9.64 -7.33
N LEU A 107 15.00 10.14 -8.55
CA LEU A 107 15.89 9.92 -9.71
C LEU A 107 17.25 10.59 -9.51
N TYR A 108 17.31 11.71 -8.78
CA TYR A 108 18.58 12.30 -8.38
C TYR A 108 19.38 11.34 -7.49
N VAL A 109 18.76 10.66 -6.54
CA VAL A 109 19.47 9.71 -5.67
C VAL A 109 19.77 8.41 -6.40
N GLN A 110 18.78 7.84 -7.08
CA GLN A 110 18.87 6.59 -7.83
C GLN A 110 18.28 6.77 -9.24
N PRO A 111 19.11 7.13 -10.24
CA PRO A 111 18.64 7.24 -11.62
C PRO A 111 18.13 5.91 -12.11
N ASP A 112 16.97 5.94 -12.76
CA ASP A 112 16.38 4.77 -13.39
C ASP A 112 15.63 5.21 -14.65
N GLY A 113 16.13 4.78 -15.81
CA GLY A 113 15.57 5.19 -17.10
C GLY A 113 14.14 4.71 -17.33
N ARG A 114 13.71 3.60 -16.70
CA ARG A 114 12.32 3.11 -16.83
C ARG A 114 11.35 3.96 -16.02
N LEU A 115 11.75 4.38 -14.80
CA LEU A 115 10.96 5.33 -14.02
C LEU A 115 10.80 6.66 -14.76
N GLU A 116 11.89 7.20 -15.29
CA GLU A 116 11.90 8.48 -16.03
C GLU A 116 11.07 8.42 -17.32
N GLU A 117 11.02 7.26 -17.99
CA GLU A 117 10.15 7.09 -19.15
C GLU A 117 8.66 7.07 -18.74
N CYS A 118 8.34 6.38 -17.64
CA CYS A 118 6.94 6.16 -17.20
C CYS A 118 6.30 7.40 -16.59
N PHE A 119 7.09 8.25 -15.95
CA PHE A 119 6.60 9.32 -15.09
C PHE A 119 7.41 10.60 -15.31
N GLY A 120 6.76 11.75 -15.17
CA GLY A 120 7.45 13.04 -15.20
C GLY A 120 8.32 13.24 -13.96
N VAL A 121 9.40 14.01 -14.10
CA VAL A 121 10.24 14.41 -12.96
C VAL A 121 9.47 15.23 -11.93
N ASP A 122 8.42 15.93 -12.34
CA ASP A 122 7.53 16.73 -11.49
C ASP A 122 6.32 15.93 -10.96
N GLU A 123 6.30 14.60 -11.12
CA GLU A 123 5.24 13.75 -10.56
C GLU A 123 5.30 13.80 -9.02
N PRO A 124 4.25 14.29 -8.34
CA PRO A 124 4.27 14.43 -6.90
C PRO A 124 4.06 13.07 -6.22
N ILE A 125 4.94 12.75 -5.28
CA ILE A 125 4.86 11.57 -4.43
C ILE A 125 4.67 12.01 -2.99
N ARG A 126 3.59 11.52 -2.38
CA ARG A 126 3.31 11.75 -0.97
C ARG A 126 3.95 10.66 -0.13
N MET A 127 4.72 11.07 0.87
CA MET A 127 5.33 10.18 1.85
C MET A 127 4.28 9.37 2.60
N THR A 128 4.66 8.15 2.98
CA THR A 128 3.86 7.36 3.93
C THR A 128 4.01 7.94 5.34
N ARG A 129 3.05 7.65 6.24
CA ARG A 129 3.18 8.01 7.67
C ARG A 129 4.45 7.42 8.29
N GLN A 130 4.90 6.25 7.82
CA GLN A 130 6.16 5.64 8.23
C GLN A 130 7.37 6.49 7.84
N GLU A 131 7.44 6.96 6.60
CA GLU A 131 8.55 7.81 6.15
C GLU A 131 8.59 9.13 6.93
N VAL A 132 7.42 9.72 7.21
CA VAL A 132 7.31 10.94 8.04
C VAL A 132 7.80 10.68 9.46
N ALA A 133 7.40 9.56 10.07
CA ALA A 133 7.85 9.17 11.40
C ALA A 133 9.36 8.94 11.46
N VAL A 134 9.94 8.30 10.45
CA VAL A 134 11.39 8.11 10.34
C VAL A 134 12.10 9.47 10.23
N ALA A 135 11.64 10.35 9.33
CA ALA A 135 12.21 11.69 9.18
C ALA A 135 12.19 12.48 10.51
N ARG A 136 11.03 12.54 11.18
CA ARG A 136 10.90 13.22 12.48
C ARG A 136 11.78 12.60 13.55
N SER A 137 11.91 11.27 13.59
CA SER A 137 12.81 10.59 14.54
C SER A 137 14.27 11.00 14.37
N HIS A 138 14.74 11.18 13.12
CA HIS A 138 16.07 11.69 12.85
C HIS A 138 16.21 13.17 13.18
N ILE A 139 15.19 13.99 12.92
CA ILE A 139 15.19 15.41 13.33
C ILE A 139 15.33 15.54 14.85
N GLU A 140 14.58 14.75 15.62
CA GLU A 140 14.72 14.72 17.09
C GLU A 140 16.10 14.23 17.54
N ALA A 141 16.72 13.29 16.79
CA ALA A 141 18.10 12.90 17.04
C ALA A 141 19.07 14.07 16.81
N TRP A 142 18.87 14.87 15.76
CA TRP A 142 19.70 16.05 15.49
C TRP A 142 19.51 17.12 16.57
N LYS A 143 18.27 17.42 16.99
CA LYS A 143 17.97 18.33 18.10
C LYS A 143 18.65 17.87 19.40
N ALA A 144 18.58 16.58 19.72
CA ALA A 144 19.24 16.00 20.89
C ALA A 144 20.77 16.11 20.84
N ILE A 145 21.37 16.00 19.65
CA ILE A 145 22.82 16.18 19.47
C ILE A 145 23.23 17.64 19.69
N VAL A 146 22.46 18.60 19.18
CA VAL A 146 22.73 20.04 19.37
C VAL A 146 22.60 20.45 20.84
N ALA A 147 21.58 19.96 21.53
CA ALA A 147 21.38 20.22 22.96
C ALA A 147 22.41 19.49 23.86
N GLY A 148 23.07 18.46 23.34
CA GLY A 148 24.02 17.63 24.08
C GLY A 148 25.42 18.25 24.22
N THR A 149 26.25 17.59 25.04
CA THR A 149 27.64 18.01 25.30
C THR A 149 28.68 17.27 24.45
N CYS A 150 28.28 16.16 23.79
CA CYS A 150 29.19 15.35 22.98
C CYS A 150 29.42 16.00 21.61
N GLU A 151 30.69 16.18 21.22
CA GLU A 151 31.02 16.75 19.90
C GLU A 151 30.62 15.85 18.73
N ASN A 152 30.78 14.53 18.89
CA ASN A 152 30.49 13.53 17.87
C ASN A 152 29.64 12.41 18.46
N VAL A 153 28.54 12.08 17.79
CA VAL A 153 27.55 11.10 18.23
C VAL A 153 27.28 10.10 17.11
N LEU A 154 27.31 8.81 17.43
CA LEU A 154 26.80 7.77 16.52
C LEU A 154 25.29 7.70 16.68
N VAL A 155 24.53 8.02 15.63
CA VAL A 155 23.09 7.71 15.56
C VAL A 155 22.92 6.33 14.96
N LEU A 156 22.07 5.51 15.58
CA LEU A 156 21.89 4.10 15.23
C LEU A 156 20.41 3.71 15.30
N GLU A 157 19.90 3.03 14.27
CA GLU A 157 18.59 2.39 14.32
C GLU A 157 18.62 1.07 15.13
N ASP A 158 17.46 0.56 15.52
CA ASP A 158 17.32 -0.61 16.41
C ASP A 158 17.36 -1.98 15.71
N ASP A 159 17.53 -1.99 14.39
CA ASP A 159 17.47 -3.17 13.52
C ASP A 159 18.77 -3.39 12.73
N VAL A 160 19.90 -3.01 13.32
CA VAL A 160 21.23 -3.16 12.74
C VAL A 160 22.07 -4.25 13.41
N TRP A 161 23.21 -4.60 12.78
CA TRP A 161 24.26 -5.43 13.35
C TRP A 161 25.64 -5.05 12.79
N PHE A 162 26.71 -5.42 13.50
CA PHE A 162 28.08 -5.09 13.11
C PHE A 162 28.72 -6.28 12.39
N ARG A 163 29.21 -6.04 11.16
CA ARG A 163 29.83 -7.11 10.37
C ARG A 163 31.18 -7.55 10.96
N ARG A 164 31.68 -8.71 10.55
CA ARG A 164 33.05 -9.13 10.88
C ARG A 164 34.05 -8.09 10.38
N GLY A 165 34.95 -7.65 11.26
CA GLY A 165 35.94 -6.62 10.97
C GLY A 165 35.43 -5.18 11.10
N ALA A 166 34.19 -4.96 11.58
CA ALA A 166 33.62 -3.63 11.76
C ALA A 166 34.49 -2.70 12.62
N ALA A 167 35.00 -3.20 13.76
CA ALA A 167 35.88 -2.44 14.65
C ALA A 167 37.09 -1.83 13.90
N ALA A 168 37.81 -2.65 13.15
CA ALA A 168 38.97 -2.22 12.39
C ALA A 168 38.60 -1.28 11.23
N ALA A 169 37.46 -1.51 10.57
CA ALA A 169 36.97 -0.63 9.51
C ALA A 169 36.61 0.76 10.05
N ILE A 170 35.90 0.83 11.18
CA ILE A 170 35.53 2.08 11.86
C ILE A 170 36.80 2.83 12.30
N ASP A 171 37.77 2.17 12.93
CA ASP A 171 39.00 2.82 13.39
C ASP A 171 39.89 3.33 12.24
N ARG A 172 39.94 2.61 11.12
CA ARG A 172 40.64 3.08 9.91
C ARG A 172 39.92 4.26 9.29
N GLY A 173 38.60 4.17 9.16
CA GLY A 173 37.76 5.22 8.62
C GLY A 173 37.83 6.51 9.45
N TRP A 174 37.64 6.42 10.76
CA TRP A 174 37.69 7.57 11.67
C TRP A 174 39.03 8.31 11.60
N ARG A 175 40.15 7.58 11.61
CA ARG A 175 41.49 8.17 11.44
C ARG A 175 41.68 8.83 10.07
N ALA A 176 41.20 8.19 9.00
CA ALA A 176 41.27 8.74 7.66
C ALA A 176 40.39 9.99 7.49
N ALA A 177 39.25 10.06 8.19
CA ALA A 177 38.37 11.21 8.18
C ALA A 177 39.03 12.40 8.89
N GLY A 178 39.61 12.16 10.07
CA GLY A 178 40.36 13.18 10.80
C GLY A 178 41.53 13.78 10.00
N ARG A 179 42.23 12.97 9.19
CA ARG A 179 43.30 13.48 8.29
C ARG A 179 42.76 14.37 7.16
N ARG A 180 41.58 14.06 6.62
CA ARG A 180 40.94 14.84 5.54
C ARG A 180 40.34 16.15 6.02
N CYS A 181 39.89 16.22 7.27
CA CYS A 181 39.23 17.39 7.85
C CYS A 181 40.22 18.29 8.62
N SER A 182 41.38 18.61 8.04
CA SER A 182 42.53 19.27 8.67
C SER A 182 42.15 20.38 9.67
N GLY A 183 42.50 20.22 10.96
CA GLY A 183 42.34 21.26 12.00
C GLY A 183 41.08 21.18 12.86
N GLU A 184 41.04 20.17 13.74
CA GLU A 184 40.21 20.08 14.97
C GLU A 184 38.67 20.14 14.84
N ARG A 185 38.02 18.96 14.65
CA ARG A 185 36.72 18.52 15.26
C ARG A 185 36.16 17.21 14.70
N GLY A 186 36.75 16.65 13.64
CA GLY A 186 36.26 15.41 12.98
C GLY A 186 35.29 15.71 11.83
N PRO A 187 34.78 14.69 11.11
CA PRO A 187 33.84 14.91 10.01
C PRO A 187 32.48 15.38 10.53
N ARG A 188 31.82 16.31 9.83
CA ARG A 188 30.44 16.71 10.19
C ARG A 188 29.45 15.55 10.04
N LEU A 189 29.62 14.73 9.01
CA LEU A 189 28.87 13.50 8.78
C LEU A 189 29.80 12.37 8.28
N LEU A 190 29.72 11.22 8.93
CA LEU A 190 30.39 9.98 8.50
C LEU A 190 29.44 8.79 8.50
N TYR A 191 29.14 8.26 7.31
CA TYR A 191 28.35 7.03 7.16
C TYR A 191 29.13 5.78 7.56
N LEU A 192 28.54 4.99 8.45
CA LEU A 192 29.03 3.66 8.83
C LEU A 192 28.12 2.52 8.31
N SER A 193 26.86 2.84 8.00
CA SER A 193 25.84 1.98 7.41
C SER A 193 25.21 2.70 6.22
N TYR A 194 25.19 2.07 5.05
CA TYR A 194 24.48 2.55 3.87
C TYR A 194 24.26 1.37 2.91
N GLU A 195 23.33 1.55 1.98
CA GLU A 195 23.16 0.73 0.78
C GLU A 195 23.40 1.59 -0.45
N ASP A 196 24.04 1.02 -1.46
CA ASP A 196 24.23 1.70 -2.74
C ASP A 196 22.90 1.74 -3.50
N ALA A 197 22.57 2.89 -4.09
CA ALA A 197 21.40 3.11 -4.93
C ALA A 197 21.45 2.28 -6.23
N GLY A 198 21.27 0.97 -6.15
CA GLY A 198 21.27 0.07 -7.31
C GLY A 198 22.60 0.03 -8.07
N GLY A 199 23.71 0.44 -7.44
CA GLY A 199 25.02 0.56 -8.09
C GLY A 199 25.27 1.90 -8.79
N THR A 200 24.39 2.90 -8.59
CA THR A 200 24.47 4.21 -9.24
C THR A 200 25.11 5.29 -8.37
N ALA A 201 25.60 4.95 -7.16
CA ALA A 201 26.20 5.93 -6.26
C ALA A 201 27.39 6.66 -6.90
N ALA A 202 27.32 7.99 -6.93
CA ALA A 202 28.40 8.83 -7.40
C ALA A 202 29.38 9.13 -6.25
N ARG A 203 30.65 8.80 -6.45
CA ARG A 203 31.70 8.84 -5.42
C ARG A 203 32.90 9.62 -5.92
N VAL A 204 33.47 10.48 -5.07
CA VAL A 204 34.72 11.22 -5.33
C VAL A 204 35.70 11.02 -4.17
N ASP A 205 36.96 11.42 -4.36
CA ASP A 205 38.03 11.34 -3.35
C ASP A 205 38.18 9.96 -2.68
N ILE A 206 38.10 8.90 -3.49
CA ILE A 206 38.08 7.50 -3.04
C ILE A 206 39.45 7.07 -2.49
N CYS A 207 39.47 6.39 -1.35
CA CYS A 207 40.62 5.60 -0.88
C CYS A 207 40.18 4.29 -0.23
N ASP A 208 41.13 3.48 0.24
CA ASP A 208 40.87 2.17 0.86
C ASP A 208 39.95 2.21 2.09
N ALA A 209 39.90 3.36 2.78
CA ALA A 209 39.13 3.51 4.01
C ALA A 209 37.83 4.30 3.84
N LEU A 210 37.81 5.31 2.97
CA LEU A 210 36.70 6.26 2.82
C LEU A 210 36.54 6.75 1.38
N PHE A 211 35.36 7.31 1.09
CA PHE A 211 35.10 8.17 -0.06
C PHE A 211 34.19 9.34 0.33
N ARG A 212 34.07 10.34 -0.56
CA ARG A 212 33.05 11.39 -0.48
C ARG A 212 31.86 11.02 -1.38
N PRO A 213 30.65 10.82 -0.84
CA PRO A 213 29.46 10.63 -1.66
C PRO A 213 29.01 11.96 -2.27
N LYS A 214 28.67 11.93 -3.56
CA LYS A 214 27.95 13.03 -4.23
C LYS A 214 26.44 12.80 -4.20
N ARG A 215 26.00 11.56 -4.42
CA ARG A 215 24.61 11.07 -4.30
C ARG A 215 24.58 9.54 -4.33
N GLY A 216 23.42 8.96 -4.06
CA GLY A 216 23.13 7.53 -4.22
C GLY A 216 23.49 6.65 -3.03
N LEU A 217 23.45 7.21 -1.82
CA LEU A 217 23.47 6.40 -0.60
C LEU A 217 22.06 6.32 0.00
N TRP A 218 21.54 5.10 0.13
CA TRP A 218 20.33 4.79 0.89
C TRP A 218 20.68 4.33 2.31
N PHE A 219 19.67 4.33 3.17
CA PHE A 219 19.74 3.98 4.59
C PHE A 219 20.50 4.98 5.46
N LEU A 220 19.76 5.54 6.41
CA LEU A 220 20.29 6.39 7.47
C LEU A 220 20.45 5.63 8.80
N SER A 221 20.60 4.30 8.74
CA SER A 221 20.56 3.41 9.92
C SER A 221 21.77 3.49 10.86
N GLY A 222 22.87 4.09 10.44
CA GLY A 222 24.11 4.13 11.22
C GLY A 222 25.12 5.15 10.70
N TYR A 223 25.21 6.30 11.36
CA TYR A 223 26.08 7.39 10.96
C TYR A 223 26.59 8.18 12.17
N VAL A 224 27.82 8.69 12.07
CA VAL A 224 28.37 9.62 13.05
C VAL A 224 28.05 11.03 12.59
N LEU A 225 27.44 11.81 13.46
CA LEU A 225 27.10 13.20 13.24
C LEU A 225 27.80 14.06 14.29
N SER A 226 28.51 15.10 13.84
CA SER A 226 29.04 16.10 14.77
C SER A 226 27.94 17.08 15.18
N ARG A 227 28.12 17.77 16.30
CA ARG A 227 27.21 18.84 16.72
C ARG A 227 27.04 19.93 15.66
N GLU A 228 28.13 20.33 15.02
CA GLU A 228 28.10 21.30 13.90
C GLU A 228 27.36 20.73 12.67
N GLY A 229 27.52 19.44 12.39
CA GLY A 229 26.75 18.75 11.36
C GLY A 229 25.25 18.75 11.67
N ALA A 230 24.87 18.47 12.92
CA ALA A 230 23.47 18.51 13.36
C ALA A 230 22.86 19.92 13.25
N GLU A 231 23.58 20.96 13.66
CA GLU A 231 23.15 22.35 13.48
C GLU A 231 22.97 22.72 12.00
N THR A 232 23.84 22.22 11.13
CA THR A 232 23.75 22.44 9.68
C THR A 232 22.50 21.79 9.09
N LEU A 233 22.18 20.56 9.50
CA LEU A 233 20.95 19.88 9.09
C LEU A 233 19.70 20.61 9.58
N LEU A 234 19.67 21.06 10.84
CA LEU A 234 18.54 21.81 11.40
C LEU A 234 18.33 23.17 10.72
N ARG A 235 19.40 23.85 10.31
CA ARG A 235 19.29 25.09 9.51
C ARG A 235 18.80 24.86 8.08
N SER A 236 18.94 23.64 7.57
CA SER A 236 18.53 23.26 6.21
C SER A 236 17.07 22.80 6.13
N MET A 237 16.36 22.73 7.26
CA MET A 237 14.95 22.30 7.32
C MET A 237 14.03 23.21 6.46
N PRO A 238 12.89 22.69 5.98
CA PRO A 238 12.31 21.36 6.28
C PRO A 238 13.02 20.19 5.58
N VAL A 239 12.84 18.99 6.13
CA VAL A 239 13.17 17.75 5.41
C VAL A 239 12.08 17.54 4.34
N ILE A 240 12.48 17.43 3.08
CA ILE A 240 11.57 17.23 1.94
C ILE A 240 11.66 15.78 1.48
N GLY A 241 10.57 15.03 1.58
CA GLY A 241 10.56 13.61 1.23
C GLY A 241 11.24 12.68 2.25
N PRO A 242 11.49 11.40 1.89
CA PRO A 242 12.20 10.46 2.75
C PRO A 242 13.56 11.01 3.22
N VAL A 243 13.86 10.90 4.51
CA VAL A 243 15.05 11.55 5.10
C VAL A 243 16.38 11.03 4.52
N ASP A 244 16.43 9.75 4.15
CA ASP A 244 17.60 9.14 3.52
C ASP A 244 17.73 9.53 2.04
N MET A 245 16.64 9.95 1.38
CA MET A 245 16.72 10.65 0.10
C MET A 245 17.24 12.08 0.30
N TRP A 246 16.58 12.86 1.16
CA TRP A 246 16.86 14.28 1.40
C TRP A 246 18.31 14.56 1.80
N ILE A 247 18.89 13.70 2.64
CA ILE A 247 20.28 13.85 3.12
C ILE A 247 21.31 13.83 1.97
N ASN A 248 21.01 13.18 0.83
CA ASN A 248 21.90 13.17 -0.34
C ASN A 248 22.13 14.57 -0.91
N TYR A 249 21.12 15.45 -0.84
CA TYR A 249 21.24 16.85 -1.25
C TYR A 249 22.06 17.71 -0.28
N ARG A 250 22.35 17.19 0.93
CA ARG A 250 23.13 17.88 1.95
C ARG A 250 24.59 17.40 2.02
N PHE A 251 24.99 16.42 1.20
CA PHE A 251 26.34 15.83 1.29
C PHE A 251 27.47 16.84 1.08
N ASP A 252 27.35 17.72 0.08
CA ASP A 252 28.37 18.72 -0.19
C ASP A 252 28.48 19.76 0.94
N GLU A 253 27.34 20.24 1.45
CA GLU A 253 27.26 21.18 2.58
C GLU A 253 27.84 20.59 3.89
N LEU A 254 27.57 19.31 4.14
CA LEU A 254 28.11 18.58 5.28
C LEU A 254 29.57 18.15 5.06
N GLY A 255 30.10 18.25 3.85
CA GLY A 255 31.38 17.63 3.48
C GLY A 255 31.40 16.15 3.85
N ALA A 256 30.29 15.44 3.58
CA ALA A 256 30.04 14.09 4.04
C ALA A 256 31.14 13.11 3.62
N LEU A 257 31.35 12.10 4.47
CA LEU A 257 32.24 10.97 4.20
C LEU A 257 31.48 9.66 4.43
N ALA A 258 31.91 8.60 3.77
CA ALA A 258 31.41 7.26 3.98
C ALA A 258 32.56 6.26 4.02
N LEU A 259 32.43 5.20 4.82
CA LEU A 259 33.38 4.08 4.79
C LEU A 259 33.35 3.41 3.40
N SER A 260 34.50 3.01 2.85
CA SER A 260 34.56 2.29 1.56
C SER A 260 33.83 0.95 1.57
N SER A 261 33.50 0.42 2.75
CA SER A 261 32.58 -0.70 2.91
C SER A 261 31.81 -0.55 4.22
N PRO A 262 30.46 -0.61 4.22
CA PRO A 262 29.64 -0.42 5.42
C PRO A 262 30.08 -1.33 6.56
N ALA A 263 30.31 -0.79 7.76
CA ALA A 263 30.69 -1.58 8.95
C ALA A 263 29.47 -2.08 9.73
N ILE A 264 28.36 -1.38 9.57
CA ILE A 264 27.07 -1.64 10.19
C ILE A 264 26.10 -1.97 9.04
N LEU A 265 25.27 -3.00 9.24
CA LEU A 265 24.33 -3.47 8.23
C LEU A 265 22.94 -3.62 8.87
N GLN A 266 21.90 -3.43 8.07
CA GLN A 266 20.54 -3.78 8.48
C GLN A 266 20.39 -5.30 8.62
N ARG A 267 19.49 -5.72 9.51
CA ARG A 267 19.21 -7.12 9.79
C ARG A 267 18.24 -7.72 8.76
N PRO A 268 18.59 -8.84 8.10
CA PRO A 268 17.70 -9.50 7.14
C PRO A 268 16.62 -10.38 7.81
N ASP A 269 16.69 -10.59 9.13
CA ASP A 269 15.79 -11.49 9.89
C ASP A 269 14.63 -10.77 10.60
N GLY A 270 14.53 -9.45 10.46
CA GLY A 270 13.41 -8.62 10.90
C GLY A 270 12.53 -8.24 9.71
N GLY A 271 11.20 -8.20 9.92
CA GLY A 271 10.33 -7.45 9.02
C GLY A 271 10.47 -5.97 9.33
N SER A 272 10.62 -5.14 8.30
CA SER A 272 10.41 -3.70 8.45
C SER A 272 8.91 -3.43 8.45
N ASP A 273 8.45 -2.62 9.39
CA ASP A 273 7.06 -2.11 9.40
C ASP A 273 6.93 -0.89 8.46
N ASN A 274 8.03 -0.48 7.80
CA ASN A 274 8.07 0.67 6.90
C ASN A 274 7.40 0.35 5.56
N CYS A 275 6.62 1.30 5.07
CA CYS A 275 6.13 1.33 3.70
C CYS A 275 6.83 2.47 2.97
N TYR A 276 7.30 2.22 1.75
CA TYR A 276 8.01 3.22 0.95
C TYR A 276 7.09 3.77 -0.13
N SER A 277 6.92 5.08 -0.17
CA SER A 277 5.97 5.76 -1.07
C SER A 277 6.31 5.58 -2.56
N VAL A 278 7.56 5.25 -2.88
CA VAL A 278 8.03 5.01 -4.26
C VAL A 278 7.73 3.61 -4.80
N LEU A 279 7.39 2.63 -3.94
CA LEU A 279 7.17 1.24 -4.36
C LEU A 279 6.07 1.07 -5.43
N PRO A 280 4.90 1.74 -5.33
CA PRO A 280 3.89 1.67 -6.39
C PRO A 280 4.42 2.13 -7.74
N TYR A 281 5.26 3.18 -7.78
CA TYR A 281 5.86 3.70 -9.00
C TYR A 281 6.88 2.72 -9.60
N LEU A 282 7.73 2.11 -8.75
CA LEU A 282 8.66 1.07 -9.20
C LEU A 282 7.93 -0.15 -9.76
N ALA A 283 6.82 -0.54 -9.13
CA ALA A 283 6.00 -1.66 -9.61
C ALA A 283 5.33 -1.33 -10.95
N ARG A 284 4.76 -0.12 -11.06
CA ARG A 284 4.18 0.40 -12.30
C ARG A 284 5.21 0.57 -13.41
N ALA A 285 6.46 0.91 -13.12
CA ALA A 285 7.54 0.90 -14.12
C ALA A 285 8.01 -0.52 -14.51
N GLY A 286 7.54 -1.56 -13.81
CA GLY A 286 7.96 -2.94 -13.99
C GLY A 286 9.37 -3.23 -13.48
N ILE A 287 9.88 -2.43 -12.54
CA ILE A 287 11.22 -2.60 -11.95
C ILE A 287 11.17 -3.60 -10.79
N VAL A 288 10.05 -3.65 -10.08
CA VAL A 288 9.82 -4.59 -8.97
C VAL A 288 8.48 -5.28 -9.13
N ASP A 289 8.43 -6.59 -8.87
CA ASP A 289 7.17 -7.29 -8.68
C ASP A 289 6.74 -7.12 -7.21
N ALA A 290 6.01 -6.04 -6.91
CA ALA A 290 5.48 -5.79 -5.57
C ALA A 290 4.29 -6.73 -5.25
N ASN A 291 4.55 -8.03 -5.22
CA ASN A 291 3.57 -9.06 -4.91
C ASN A 291 3.77 -9.57 -3.48
N ALA A 292 3.16 -8.90 -2.51
CA ALA A 292 2.60 -9.50 -1.30
C ALA A 292 2.39 -8.42 -0.22
N VAL A 293 1.22 -7.78 -0.21
CA VAL A 293 0.69 -7.32 1.06
C VAL A 293 0.06 -8.55 1.72
N HIS A 294 0.59 -8.96 2.87
CA HIS A 294 0.05 -10.11 3.60
C HIS A 294 -1.39 -9.78 3.99
N MET A 295 -2.37 -10.59 3.57
CA MET A 295 -3.77 -10.44 3.99
C MET A 295 -3.85 -10.29 5.51
N PRO A 296 -4.62 -9.34 6.06
CA PRO A 296 -4.84 -9.27 7.49
C PRO A 296 -5.52 -10.57 7.89
N ARG A 297 -5.08 -11.19 8.99
CA ARG A 297 -5.87 -12.27 9.57
C ARG A 297 -7.22 -11.68 9.94
N ARG A 298 -8.30 -12.33 9.47
CA ARG A 298 -9.66 -12.00 9.89
C ARG A 298 -9.69 -11.88 11.41
N ALA A 299 -10.12 -10.72 11.90
CA ALA A 299 -10.14 -10.47 13.32
C ALA A 299 -11.09 -11.49 13.96
N ALA A 300 -10.57 -12.36 14.83
CA ALA A 300 -11.37 -13.39 15.52
C ALA A 300 -12.15 -12.76 16.67
N VAL A 301 -12.94 -11.74 16.35
CA VAL A 301 -13.75 -10.98 17.30
C VAL A 301 -15.17 -11.52 17.23
N GLY A 302 -15.84 -11.58 18.38
CA GLY A 302 -17.28 -11.86 18.39
C GLY A 302 -18.07 -10.74 17.69
N PRO A 303 -19.40 -10.91 17.54
CA PRO A 303 -20.23 -9.98 16.79
C PRO A 303 -20.16 -8.56 17.38
N VAL A 304 -20.05 -7.56 16.52
CA VAL A 304 -19.98 -6.15 16.90
C VAL A 304 -21.32 -5.49 16.63
N PHE A 305 -21.84 -4.79 17.63
CA PHE A 305 -23.02 -3.94 17.50
C PHE A 305 -22.59 -2.50 17.71
N ALA A 306 -22.89 -1.63 16.76
CA ALA A 306 -22.48 -0.24 16.79
C ALA A 306 -23.69 0.69 16.62
N TRP A 307 -23.68 1.81 17.33
CA TRP A 307 -24.61 2.91 17.09
C TRP A 307 -23.85 4.21 16.86
N THR A 308 -24.27 4.93 15.82
CA THR A 308 -23.67 6.17 15.36
C THR A 308 -24.49 7.37 15.80
N ALA A 309 -23.92 8.56 15.65
CA ALA A 309 -24.65 9.82 15.82
C ALA A 309 -25.58 10.17 14.63
N GLY A 310 -25.79 9.25 13.67
CA GLY A 310 -26.65 9.48 12.51
C GLY A 310 -26.12 10.53 11.53
N ARG A 311 -24.79 10.61 11.37
CA ARG A 311 -24.14 11.58 10.48
C ARG A 311 -24.26 11.16 9.01
N ASP A 312 -24.03 12.12 8.12
CA ASP A 312 -24.04 11.89 6.67
C ASP A 312 -22.86 11.04 6.17
N LEU A 313 -21.82 10.83 6.97
CA LEU A 313 -20.59 10.13 6.60
C LEU A 313 -20.39 8.88 7.46
N GLU A 314 -19.96 7.78 6.84
CA GLU A 314 -19.93 6.45 7.45
C GLU A 314 -18.55 6.02 7.95
N GLY A 315 -17.90 6.89 8.72
CA GLY A 315 -16.55 6.67 9.26
C GLY A 315 -16.43 5.41 10.12
N LEU A 316 -17.35 5.18 11.06
CA LEU A 316 -17.30 3.98 11.91
C LEU A 316 -17.46 2.68 11.10
N ALA A 317 -18.38 2.65 10.13
CA ALA A 317 -18.57 1.48 9.28
C ALA A 317 -17.30 1.19 8.44
N MET A 318 -16.70 2.24 7.88
CA MET A 318 -15.43 2.13 7.17
C MET A 318 -14.30 1.64 8.09
N ALA A 319 -14.20 2.16 9.31
CA ALA A 319 -13.18 1.76 10.27
C ALA A 319 -13.29 0.27 10.65
N LEU A 320 -14.50 -0.21 10.90
CA LEU A 320 -14.76 -1.63 11.17
C LEU A 320 -14.39 -2.51 9.96
N SER A 321 -14.70 -2.07 8.74
CA SER A 321 -14.30 -2.76 7.51
C SER A 321 -12.77 -2.80 7.34
N MET A 322 -12.07 -1.69 7.61
CA MET A 322 -10.60 -1.62 7.61
C MET A 322 -9.94 -2.58 8.63
N LEU A 323 -10.63 -2.89 9.73
CA LEU A 323 -10.20 -3.90 10.72
C LEU A 323 -10.52 -5.35 10.29
N GLY A 324 -11.08 -5.54 9.10
CA GLY A 324 -11.37 -6.85 8.52
C GLY A 324 -12.70 -7.45 8.99
N LEU A 325 -13.72 -6.62 9.23
CA LEU A 325 -15.07 -7.06 9.57
C LEU A 325 -16.01 -6.87 8.37
N ARG A 326 -16.97 -7.81 8.21
CA ARG A 326 -18.11 -7.61 7.31
C ARG A 326 -19.14 -6.72 7.99
N VAL A 327 -19.42 -5.55 7.42
CA VAL A 327 -20.21 -4.50 8.06
C VAL A 327 -21.52 -4.29 7.31
N ARG A 328 -22.64 -4.37 8.02
CA ARG A 328 -23.94 -3.96 7.52
C ARG A 328 -24.42 -2.71 8.26
N VAL A 329 -24.74 -1.67 7.50
CA VAL A 329 -25.37 -0.44 8.02
C VAL A 329 -26.87 -0.48 7.72
N PHE A 330 -27.67 0.00 8.66
CA PHE A 330 -29.12 0.13 8.54
C PHE A 330 -29.52 1.60 8.45
N ASP A 331 -30.52 1.89 7.62
CA ASP A 331 -30.98 3.25 7.35
C ASP A 331 -31.99 3.78 8.40
N GLY A 332 -32.61 2.88 9.16
CA GLY A 332 -33.56 3.18 10.23
C GLY A 332 -35.02 3.14 9.78
N ASP A 333 -35.27 2.95 8.49
CA ASP A 333 -36.58 2.74 7.88
C ASP A 333 -36.94 1.24 7.75
N GLU A 334 -36.00 0.34 8.05
CA GLU A 334 -36.23 -1.09 8.02
C GLU A 334 -37.06 -1.60 9.21
N HIS A 335 -37.71 -2.75 9.01
CA HIS A 335 -38.50 -3.40 10.05
C HIS A 335 -37.62 -3.84 11.23
N ALA A 336 -38.22 -3.83 12.43
CA ALA A 336 -37.54 -4.26 13.64
C ALA A 336 -37.05 -5.71 13.52
N ILE A 337 -35.77 -5.93 13.82
CA ILE A 337 -35.11 -7.23 13.69
C ILE A 337 -35.46 -8.10 14.91
N GLY A 338 -36.01 -9.29 14.63
CA GLY A 338 -36.26 -10.33 15.63
C GLY A 338 -35.01 -11.13 16.00
N ALA A 339 -35.08 -11.93 17.07
CA ALA A 339 -33.94 -12.73 17.52
C ALA A 339 -33.47 -13.80 16.50
N ASN A 340 -34.40 -14.33 15.69
CA ASN A 340 -34.10 -15.31 14.64
C ASN A 340 -33.37 -14.64 13.47
N ASP A 341 -33.89 -13.52 12.97
CA ASP A 341 -33.28 -12.76 11.87
C ASP A 341 -31.91 -12.23 12.26
N LEU A 342 -31.75 -11.80 13.52
CA LEU A 342 -30.44 -11.42 14.07
C LEU A 342 -29.42 -12.56 13.95
N SER A 343 -29.82 -13.80 14.23
CA SER A 343 -28.88 -14.93 14.13
C SER A 343 -28.44 -15.18 12.68
N ALA A 344 -29.37 -15.09 11.72
CA ALA A 344 -29.05 -15.20 10.29
C ALA A 344 -28.14 -14.06 9.79
N LEU A 345 -28.38 -12.83 10.25
CA LEU A 345 -27.51 -11.69 9.95
C LEU A 345 -26.09 -11.91 10.44
N LEU A 346 -25.91 -12.46 11.64
CA LEU A 346 -24.59 -12.70 12.24
C LEU A 346 -23.81 -13.87 11.60
N GLU A 347 -24.45 -14.72 10.80
CA GLU A 347 -23.74 -15.68 9.95
C GLU A 347 -23.04 -14.97 8.78
N THR A 348 -23.67 -13.89 8.30
CA THR A 348 -23.24 -13.15 7.10
C THR A 348 -22.39 -11.92 7.43
N PHE A 349 -22.67 -11.23 8.52
CA PHE A 349 -22.02 -9.97 8.91
C PHE A 349 -21.40 -10.08 10.30
N ASP A 350 -20.21 -9.53 10.45
CA ASP A 350 -19.48 -9.54 11.71
C ASP A 350 -19.80 -8.29 12.55
N ALA A 351 -20.25 -7.21 11.90
CA ALA A 351 -20.66 -5.97 12.54
C ALA A 351 -21.99 -5.44 11.98
N LEU A 352 -22.90 -5.05 12.87
CA LEU A 352 -24.17 -4.41 12.56
C LEU A 352 -24.17 -2.98 13.11
N VAL A 353 -24.38 -2.00 12.25
CA VAL A 353 -24.33 -0.56 12.58
C VAL A 353 -25.74 0.02 12.46
N ASP A 354 -26.23 0.65 13.53
CA ASP A 354 -27.57 1.26 13.62
C ASP A 354 -28.74 0.27 13.44
N ALA A 355 -28.51 -1.02 13.73
CA ALA A 355 -29.52 -2.06 13.55
C ALA A 355 -30.79 -1.81 14.41
N PRO A 356 -32.01 -1.85 13.82
CA PRO A 356 -33.26 -1.66 14.54
C PRO A 356 -33.66 -2.93 15.30
N LEU A 357 -32.94 -3.27 16.37
CA LEU A 357 -33.18 -4.48 17.15
C LEU A 357 -34.47 -4.37 17.98
N SER A 358 -35.30 -5.41 17.95
CA SER A 358 -36.39 -5.57 18.93
C SER A 358 -35.85 -5.81 20.35
N THR A 359 -36.69 -5.69 21.38
CA THR A 359 -36.30 -5.93 22.79
C THR A 359 -35.72 -7.34 23.01
N ASP A 360 -36.31 -8.34 22.35
CA ASP A 360 -35.86 -9.73 22.44
C ASP A 360 -34.53 -9.94 21.72
N ALA A 361 -34.36 -9.34 20.54
CA ALA A 361 -33.09 -9.38 19.80
C ALA A 361 -31.98 -8.65 20.57
N THR A 362 -32.28 -7.53 21.22
CA THR A 362 -31.36 -6.80 22.09
C THR A 362 -30.91 -7.68 23.26
N SER A 363 -31.85 -8.35 23.93
CA SER A 363 -31.55 -9.28 25.02
C SER A 363 -30.67 -10.44 24.54
N ALA A 364 -30.94 -10.98 23.35
CA ALA A 364 -30.14 -12.03 22.74
C ALA A 364 -28.72 -11.56 22.37
N ALA A 365 -28.56 -10.33 21.87
CA ALA A 365 -27.26 -9.72 21.59
C ALA A 365 -26.44 -9.53 22.88
N ILE A 366 -27.06 -9.01 23.95
CA ILE A 366 -26.42 -8.84 25.26
C ILE A 366 -26.02 -10.19 25.87
N GLY A 367 -26.87 -11.22 25.75
CA GLY A 367 -26.61 -12.56 26.26
C GLY A 367 -25.42 -13.27 25.61
N ARG A 368 -25.03 -12.88 24.38
CA ARG A 368 -23.84 -13.42 23.70
C ARG A 368 -22.58 -12.90 24.36
N THR A 369 -21.82 -13.75 25.06
CA THR A 369 -20.60 -13.36 25.81
C THR A 369 -19.49 -12.80 24.94
N SER A 370 -19.41 -13.21 23.68
CA SER A 370 -18.43 -12.72 22.70
C SER A 370 -18.82 -11.38 22.07
N ALA A 371 -20.09 -10.95 22.18
CA ALA A 371 -20.57 -9.73 21.54
C ALA A 371 -19.89 -8.48 22.13
N LYS A 372 -19.62 -7.51 21.25
CA LYS A 372 -18.96 -6.24 21.56
C LYS A 372 -19.88 -5.09 21.14
N PHE A 373 -19.85 -4.01 21.90
CA PHE A 373 -20.72 -2.85 21.69
C PHE A 373 -19.87 -1.60 21.50
N VAL A 374 -20.17 -0.83 20.46
CA VAL A 374 -19.47 0.42 20.14
C VAL A 374 -20.48 1.55 20.05
N LEU A 375 -20.17 2.67 20.68
CA LEU A 375 -21.05 3.82 20.75
C LEU A 375 -20.26 5.06 20.35
N GLU A 376 -20.69 5.76 19.30
CA GLU A 376 -20.20 7.12 19.07
C GLU A 376 -20.70 8.07 20.15
N ALA A 377 -19.97 9.15 20.37
CA ALA A 377 -20.49 10.29 21.11
C ALA A 377 -21.79 10.77 20.43
N ASP A 378 -22.82 10.99 21.24
CA ASP A 378 -24.18 11.37 20.80
C ASP A 378 -24.93 10.30 19.99
N ALA A 379 -24.56 9.02 20.14
CA ALA A 379 -25.21 7.92 19.43
C ALA A 379 -26.72 7.84 19.68
N CYS A 380 -27.49 7.65 18.60
CA CYS A 380 -28.94 7.47 18.65
C CYS A 380 -29.31 6.01 18.92
N LEU A 381 -29.52 5.69 20.18
CA LEU A 381 -30.00 4.36 20.59
C LEU A 381 -31.47 4.17 20.23
N GLY A 382 -31.79 3.05 19.58
CA GLY A 382 -33.16 2.65 19.29
C GLY A 382 -34.01 2.43 20.56
N ARG A 383 -35.34 2.44 20.41
CA ARG A 383 -36.27 2.20 21.53
C ARG A 383 -36.00 0.84 22.17
N GLY A 384 -35.71 0.82 23.48
CA GLY A 384 -35.52 -0.41 24.27
C GLY A 384 -34.07 -0.76 24.61
N ILE A 385 -33.09 0.01 24.12
CA ILE A 385 -31.68 -0.15 24.50
C ILE A 385 -31.36 0.79 25.67
N GLU A 386 -31.28 0.22 26.87
CA GLU A 386 -30.82 0.93 28.07
C GLU A 386 -29.31 0.73 28.23
N LEU A 387 -28.53 1.82 28.22
CA LEU A 387 -27.06 1.80 28.39
C LEU A 387 -26.63 1.02 29.64
N ASP A 388 -27.39 1.14 30.73
CA ASP A 388 -27.12 0.48 32.01
C ASP A 388 -27.19 -1.05 31.93
N ARG A 389 -27.85 -1.62 30.89
CA ARG A 389 -27.92 -3.07 30.66
C ARG A 389 -26.75 -3.61 29.85
N LEU A 390 -25.94 -2.74 29.24
CA LEU A 390 -24.78 -3.15 28.47
C LEU A 390 -23.60 -3.44 29.43
N PRO A 391 -22.84 -4.54 29.23
CA PRO A 391 -21.74 -4.87 30.14
C PRO A 391 -20.53 -3.96 29.92
N SER A 392 -20.14 -3.22 30.96
CA SER A 392 -19.06 -2.22 30.91
C SER A 392 -17.73 -2.73 30.33
N ALA A 393 -17.38 -4.01 30.54
CA ALA A 393 -16.16 -4.62 29.98
C ALA A 393 -16.22 -4.94 28.47
N ARG A 394 -17.37 -4.78 27.82
CA ARG A 394 -17.63 -5.12 26.42
C ARG A 394 -18.08 -3.92 25.58
N ILE A 395 -17.89 -2.70 26.09
CA ILE A 395 -18.30 -1.45 25.44
C ILE A 395 -17.08 -0.59 25.16
N ALA A 396 -17.06 0.09 24.01
CA ALA A 396 -16.17 1.22 23.75
C ALA A 396 -16.99 2.46 23.38
N PHE A 397 -16.60 3.60 23.93
CA PHE A 397 -17.13 4.91 23.56
C PHE A 397 -16.12 5.60 22.66
N LEU A 398 -16.57 6.05 21.49
CA LEU A 398 -15.74 6.76 20.53
C LEU A 398 -15.97 8.28 20.68
N PRO A 399 -14.91 9.08 20.82
CA PRO A 399 -15.05 10.52 21.02
C PRO A 399 -15.59 11.22 19.77
N ASN A 400 -16.31 12.33 19.99
CA ASN A 400 -16.66 13.27 18.93
C ASN A 400 -15.40 14.07 18.57
N CYS A 401 -14.59 13.58 17.63
CA CYS A 401 -13.33 14.25 17.30
C CYS A 401 -13.14 14.40 15.80
N GLU A 402 -13.05 15.66 15.35
CA GLU A 402 -12.68 16.03 13.98
C GLU A 402 -11.21 15.65 13.66
N SER A 403 -10.34 15.44 14.67
CA SER A 403 -8.97 14.96 14.47
C SER A 403 -8.88 13.43 14.60
N GLY A 404 -9.00 12.76 13.47
CA GLY A 404 -9.28 11.33 13.31
C GLY A 404 -8.15 10.34 13.61
N ASP A 405 -7.73 10.21 14.87
CA ASP A 405 -7.01 9.01 15.35
C ASP A 405 -7.40 8.59 16.78
N ALA A 406 -8.05 9.48 17.56
CA ALA A 406 -8.46 9.19 18.94
C ALA A 406 -9.45 8.02 19.04
N SER A 407 -10.19 7.74 17.98
CA SER A 407 -11.18 6.65 17.92
C SER A 407 -10.55 5.28 17.68
N TRP A 408 -9.32 5.19 17.15
CA TRP A 408 -8.67 3.89 16.94
C TRP A 408 -8.37 3.17 18.25
N GLN A 409 -7.85 3.89 19.25
CA GLN A 409 -7.41 3.29 20.50
C GLN A 409 -8.54 2.57 21.27
N PRO A 410 -9.69 3.21 21.59
CA PRO A 410 -10.78 2.53 22.29
C PRO A 410 -11.39 1.39 21.44
N LEU A 411 -11.53 1.58 20.13
CA LEU A 411 -12.05 0.56 19.22
C LEU A 411 -11.14 -0.69 19.19
N CYS A 412 -9.85 -0.49 18.92
CA CYS A 412 -8.89 -1.59 18.80
C CYS A 412 -8.67 -2.30 20.15
N ALA A 413 -8.68 -1.57 21.27
CA ALA A 413 -8.61 -2.17 22.60
C ALA A 413 -9.80 -3.10 22.89
N LEU A 414 -11.02 -2.70 22.52
CA LEU A 414 -12.22 -3.53 22.69
C LEU A 414 -12.17 -4.82 21.87
N LEU A 415 -11.69 -4.70 20.63
CA LEU A 415 -11.59 -5.80 19.66
C LEU A 415 -10.35 -6.67 19.87
N GLY A 416 -9.38 -6.23 20.68
CA GLY A 416 -8.13 -6.95 20.94
C GLY A 416 -7.17 -6.97 19.74
N VAL A 417 -7.24 -5.94 18.87
CA VAL A 417 -6.40 -5.80 17.68
C VAL A 417 -5.44 -4.61 17.81
N ALA A 418 -4.39 -4.57 17.00
CA ALA A 418 -3.49 -3.42 16.96
C ALA A 418 -4.09 -2.32 16.08
N PRO A 419 -4.00 -1.03 16.49
CA PRO A 419 -4.38 0.08 15.62
C PRO A 419 -3.67 0.02 14.26
N PRO A 420 -4.40 0.25 13.16
CA PRO A 420 -3.80 0.36 11.83
C PRO A 420 -2.92 1.62 11.75
N ILE A 421 -2.11 1.70 10.69
CA ILE A 421 -1.31 2.89 10.44
C ILE A 421 -2.10 3.98 9.71
N GLN A 422 -3.17 3.60 9.03
CA GLN A 422 -4.08 4.51 8.36
C GLN A 422 -4.80 5.39 9.38
N ALA A 423 -5.11 6.63 8.99
CA ALA A 423 -5.94 7.51 9.80
C ALA A 423 -7.32 6.89 10.04
N PHE A 424 -8.00 7.30 11.11
CA PHE A 424 -9.40 6.91 11.31
C PHE A 424 -10.24 7.50 10.17
N PRO A 425 -11.00 6.68 9.43
CA PRO A 425 -11.66 7.12 8.21
C PRO A 425 -12.80 8.10 8.51
N ILE A 426 -12.97 9.04 7.60
CA ILE A 426 -14.15 9.89 7.45
C ILE A 426 -15.31 9.05 6.90
N GLY A 427 -15.01 8.17 5.94
CA GLY A 427 -15.98 7.27 5.32
C GLY A 427 -16.81 7.90 4.19
N PRO A 428 -17.52 7.07 3.41
CA PRO A 428 -18.34 7.53 2.30
C PRO A 428 -19.62 8.23 2.79
N PRO A 429 -20.24 9.07 1.95
CA PRO A 429 -21.61 9.54 2.15
C PRO A 429 -22.59 8.37 2.31
N ARG A 430 -23.52 8.51 3.26
CA ARG A 430 -24.56 7.53 3.57
C ARG A 430 -25.44 7.22 2.36
N GLU A 431 -25.74 8.23 1.56
CA GLU A 431 -26.48 8.14 0.29
C GLU A 431 -25.82 7.23 -0.74
N TRP A 432 -24.53 6.94 -0.63
CA TRP A 432 -23.84 6.02 -1.55
C TRP A 432 -24.03 4.55 -1.21
N ARG A 433 -24.61 4.26 -0.04
CA ARG A 433 -25.03 2.92 0.39
C ARG A 433 -23.95 1.84 0.35
N VAL A 434 -22.66 2.21 0.51
CA VAL A 434 -21.51 1.28 0.37
C VAL A 434 -21.64 0.03 1.26
N PHE A 435 -22.19 0.18 2.47
CA PHE A 435 -22.34 -0.91 3.44
C PHE A 435 -23.77 -1.47 3.57
N ARG A 436 -24.65 -1.24 2.58
CA ARG A 436 -26.02 -1.81 2.58
C ARG A 436 -26.02 -3.20 1.94
N ASP A 437 -26.80 -4.08 2.54
CA ASP A 437 -27.10 -5.39 1.99
C ASP A 437 -28.32 -5.29 1.08
N ASP A 438 -28.09 -4.89 -0.17
CA ASP A 438 -29.13 -4.65 -1.18
C ASP A 438 -29.45 -5.91 -2.00
N ARG A 439 -28.92 -7.07 -1.59
CA ARG A 439 -29.21 -8.36 -2.24
C ARG A 439 -30.70 -8.67 -2.15
N ALA A 440 -31.31 -9.00 -3.30
CA ALA A 440 -32.67 -9.51 -3.31
C ALA A 440 -32.77 -10.81 -2.51
N ALA A 441 -33.84 -10.98 -1.73
CA ALA A 441 -34.18 -12.27 -1.15
C ALA A 441 -34.45 -13.25 -2.30
N ALA A 442 -33.45 -14.06 -2.64
CA ALA A 442 -33.32 -14.76 -3.92
C ALA A 442 -34.62 -15.42 -4.42
N LEU A 443 -35.11 -14.97 -5.57
CA LEU A 443 -35.84 -15.86 -6.48
C LEU A 443 -34.83 -16.90 -6.97
N ARG A 444 -34.92 -18.12 -6.43
CA ARG A 444 -34.12 -19.27 -6.89
C ARG A 444 -34.47 -19.56 -8.35
N LEU A 445 -33.64 -19.11 -9.29
CA LEU A 445 -33.68 -19.58 -10.66
C LEU A 445 -32.86 -20.88 -10.74
N GLU A 446 -33.56 -22.01 -10.90
CA GLU A 446 -32.98 -23.36 -10.99
C GLU A 446 -32.14 -23.62 -12.25
N ASN A 447 -31.95 -22.63 -13.15
CA ASN A 447 -31.19 -22.81 -14.39
C ASN A 447 -30.42 -21.53 -14.75
N SER A 448 -29.18 -21.42 -14.29
CA SER A 448 -28.13 -20.71 -15.05
C SER A 448 -26.82 -21.47 -14.87
N ALA A 449 -26.13 -21.71 -15.99
CA ALA A 449 -24.88 -22.46 -16.02
C ALA A 449 -23.84 -21.80 -15.09
N ALA A 450 -23.12 -22.63 -14.35
CA ALA A 450 -22.27 -22.23 -13.24
C ALA A 450 -21.28 -21.09 -13.59
N PRO A 451 -21.13 -20.05 -12.75
CA PRO A 451 -20.00 -19.14 -12.84
C PRO A 451 -18.70 -19.88 -12.51
N TRP A 452 -17.59 -19.43 -13.09
CA TRP A 452 -16.27 -20.01 -12.96
C TRP A 452 -15.95 -20.47 -11.53
N ALA A 453 -15.70 -21.77 -11.34
CA ALA A 453 -15.33 -22.42 -10.08
C ALA A 453 -13.84 -22.22 -9.72
N GLY A 454 -13.31 -21.03 -9.98
CA GLY A 454 -11.97 -20.62 -9.55
C GLY A 454 -11.97 -20.13 -8.10
N PRO A 455 -10.81 -20.02 -7.45
CA PRO A 455 -10.74 -19.43 -6.13
C PRO A 455 -11.12 -17.94 -6.22
N ILE A 456 -12.12 -17.54 -5.43
CA ILE A 456 -12.63 -16.17 -5.28
C ILE A 456 -11.86 -15.39 -4.22
N ASP A 457 -12.19 -14.11 -4.05
CA ASP A 457 -11.71 -13.31 -2.94
C ASP A 457 -12.04 -13.98 -1.61
N ASP A 458 -11.01 -14.28 -0.84
CA ASP A 458 -11.07 -14.80 0.52
C ASP A 458 -10.71 -13.72 1.55
N SER A 459 -10.70 -12.45 1.13
CA SER A 459 -10.54 -11.30 2.01
C SER A 459 -11.62 -11.26 3.10
N PRO A 460 -11.35 -10.58 4.23
CA PRO A 460 -12.30 -10.54 5.33
C PRO A 460 -13.66 -9.90 5.00
N TRP A 461 -13.77 -9.15 3.91
CA TRP A 461 -14.98 -8.44 3.47
C TRP A 461 -15.65 -9.07 2.24
N ALA A 462 -15.28 -10.30 1.88
CA ALA A 462 -16.01 -11.08 0.89
C ALA A 462 -17.04 -11.99 1.59
N ILE A 463 -18.27 -12.03 1.10
CA ILE A 463 -19.24 -13.05 1.47
C ILE A 463 -19.05 -14.24 0.53
N LEU A 464 -18.58 -15.38 1.06
CA LEU A 464 -18.30 -16.55 0.22
C LEU A 464 -19.60 -17.11 -0.40
N PRO A 465 -19.68 -17.25 -1.73
CA PRO A 465 -20.76 -17.91 -2.43
C PRO A 465 -21.00 -19.34 -1.95
N GLY A 466 -22.19 -19.62 -1.42
CA GLY A 466 -22.69 -20.98 -1.24
C GLY A 466 -23.00 -21.65 -2.59
N SER A 467 -23.15 -22.98 -2.60
CA SER A 467 -23.58 -23.75 -3.78
C SER A 467 -25.02 -23.34 -4.17
N GLY A 468 -25.18 -22.46 -5.15
CA GLY A 468 -26.49 -21.94 -5.58
C GLY A 468 -26.66 -20.43 -5.46
N TRP A 469 -25.56 -19.68 -5.28
CA TRP A 469 -25.62 -18.21 -5.35
C TRP A 469 -26.09 -17.75 -6.74
N PRO A 470 -27.22 -17.04 -6.84
CA PRO A 470 -27.75 -16.64 -8.13
C PRO A 470 -26.89 -15.54 -8.75
N LEU A 471 -26.74 -15.60 -10.08
CA LEU A 471 -26.38 -14.40 -10.85
C LEU A 471 -27.61 -13.50 -10.89
N SER A 472 -27.48 -12.27 -10.40
CA SER A 472 -28.49 -11.25 -10.63
C SER A 472 -28.47 -10.92 -12.12
N LEU A 473 -29.52 -11.34 -12.83
CA LEU A 473 -29.77 -10.94 -14.20
C LEU A 473 -30.63 -9.67 -14.16
N PRO A 474 -30.16 -8.56 -14.75
CA PRO A 474 -30.93 -7.34 -14.82
C PRO A 474 -32.26 -7.58 -15.56
N THR A 475 -33.29 -6.82 -15.18
CA THR A 475 -34.56 -6.78 -15.92
C THR A 475 -34.31 -6.30 -17.34
N ASP A 476 -34.88 -6.97 -18.35
CA ASP A 476 -34.74 -6.69 -19.80
C ASP A 476 -35.20 -5.24 -20.13
N GLN A 477 -34.34 -4.25 -19.89
CA GLN A 477 -34.55 -2.86 -20.26
C GLN A 477 -33.28 -2.35 -20.94
N ALA A 478 -33.39 -2.08 -22.24
CA ALA A 478 -32.41 -1.26 -22.94
C ALA A 478 -32.55 0.18 -22.42
N VAL A 479 -31.61 0.63 -21.60
CA VAL A 479 -31.58 2.01 -21.08
C VAL A 479 -30.55 2.79 -21.90
N GLN A 480 -30.99 3.88 -22.55
CA GLN A 480 -30.09 4.86 -23.13
C GLN A 480 -29.30 5.54 -22.00
N PRO A 481 -28.03 5.96 -22.21
CA PRO A 481 -27.26 6.64 -21.18
C PRO A 481 -28.03 7.89 -20.69
N ASN A 482 -28.58 7.83 -19.47
CA ASN A 482 -29.12 9.01 -18.79
C ASN A 482 -27.94 9.76 -18.19
N GLY A 483 -27.36 10.69 -18.95
CA GLY A 483 -26.21 11.47 -18.49
C GLY A 483 -25.64 12.40 -19.54
N THR A 484 -24.78 13.32 -19.10
CA THR A 484 -24.05 14.19 -20.01
C THR A 484 -22.81 13.46 -20.51
N CYS A 485 -22.57 13.47 -21.83
CA CYS A 485 -21.33 12.92 -22.38
C CYS A 485 -20.13 13.79 -21.94
N LEU A 486 -19.34 13.26 -21.01
CA LEU A 486 -18.17 13.96 -20.47
C LEU A 486 -16.93 13.79 -21.35
N VAL A 487 -16.80 12.65 -22.01
CA VAL A 487 -15.67 12.29 -22.88
C VAL A 487 -16.21 11.49 -24.06
N ARG A 488 -15.75 11.82 -25.26
CA ARG A 488 -15.96 11.01 -26.47
C ARG A 488 -14.70 11.06 -27.33
N ALA A 489 -14.19 9.89 -27.72
CA ALA A 489 -13.02 9.77 -28.58
C ALA A 489 -13.19 8.63 -29.59
N MET A 490 -13.04 8.94 -30.88
CA MET A 490 -13.09 7.92 -31.94
C MET A 490 -11.91 6.93 -31.87
N MET A 491 -10.81 7.32 -31.22
CA MET A 491 -9.55 6.58 -31.13
C MET A 491 -8.87 6.30 -32.47
N THR A 492 -9.21 7.03 -33.55
CA THR A 492 -8.55 6.89 -34.86
C THR A 492 -7.22 7.62 -34.97
N THR A 493 -6.94 8.51 -34.01
CA THR A 493 -5.69 9.25 -33.86
C THR A 493 -5.35 9.39 -32.37
N PRO A 494 -4.08 9.60 -31.98
CA PRO A 494 -3.72 9.89 -30.60
C PRO A 494 -4.54 11.05 -30.03
N THR A 495 -4.99 10.92 -28.79
CA THR A 495 -5.81 11.94 -28.11
C THR A 495 -5.31 12.17 -26.68
N PRO A 496 -5.28 13.43 -26.20
CA PRO A 496 -4.92 13.71 -24.80
C PRO A 496 -5.97 13.22 -23.81
N LEU A 497 -7.17 12.83 -24.26
CA LEU A 497 -8.23 12.27 -23.41
C LEU A 497 -7.89 10.85 -22.93
N PHE A 498 -7.20 10.08 -23.77
CA PHE A 498 -6.78 8.70 -23.53
C PHE A 498 -5.30 8.53 -23.91
N PRO A 499 -4.37 9.14 -23.15
CA PRO A 499 -2.96 8.97 -23.41
C PRO A 499 -2.54 7.50 -23.30
N GLY A 500 -1.62 7.09 -24.18
CA GLY A 500 -0.96 5.79 -24.10
C GLY A 500 -0.23 5.62 -22.76
N ARG A 501 -0.25 4.40 -22.23
CA ARG A 501 0.40 4.03 -20.97
C ARG A 501 1.56 3.09 -21.27
N ILE A 502 2.67 3.35 -20.58
CA ILE A 502 3.87 2.51 -20.64
C ILE A 502 4.17 1.81 -19.31
N GLU A 503 3.45 2.21 -18.26
CA GLU A 503 3.42 1.52 -16.98
C GLU A 503 2.82 0.11 -17.12
N THR A 504 3.34 -0.89 -16.40
CA THR A 504 2.85 -2.26 -16.37
C THR A 504 2.50 -2.69 -14.93
N PHE A 505 2.21 -3.98 -14.71
CA PHE A 505 1.86 -4.49 -13.39
C PHE A 505 2.46 -5.88 -13.14
N PRO A 506 2.62 -6.31 -11.88
CA PRO A 506 3.36 -7.54 -11.55
C PRO A 506 2.80 -8.83 -12.18
N GLY A 507 1.47 -8.91 -12.36
CA GLY A 507 0.80 -10.06 -12.98
C GLY A 507 0.99 -10.18 -14.49
N ASN A 508 1.49 -9.15 -15.16
CA ASN A 508 1.70 -9.11 -16.60
C ASN A 508 3.11 -9.62 -16.97
N LEU A 509 3.26 -10.31 -18.11
CA LEU A 509 4.54 -10.69 -18.71
C LEU A 509 4.98 -9.72 -19.82
N ALA A 510 4.14 -8.78 -20.22
CA ALA A 510 4.46 -7.74 -21.19
C ALA A 510 4.84 -6.41 -20.51
N ALA A 511 5.75 -5.67 -21.14
CA ALA A 511 5.92 -4.23 -20.90
C ALA A 511 5.02 -3.46 -21.86
N PHE A 512 4.34 -2.41 -21.37
CA PHE A 512 3.62 -1.50 -22.26
C PHE A 512 4.58 -0.45 -22.81
N THR A 513 4.39 -0.08 -24.07
CA THR A 513 5.28 0.84 -24.81
C THR A 513 4.45 1.73 -25.72
N ARG A 514 5.01 2.85 -26.15
CA ARG A 514 4.34 3.75 -27.10
C ARG A 514 4.11 3.07 -28.45
N GLU A 515 5.06 2.26 -28.89
CA GLU A 515 4.99 1.50 -30.14
C GLU A 515 3.97 0.36 -30.09
N GLY A 516 3.58 -0.06 -28.88
CA GLY A 516 2.52 -1.03 -28.68
C GLY A 516 1.11 -0.47 -28.89
N LEU A 517 0.95 0.85 -28.99
CA LEU A 517 -0.31 1.53 -29.26
C LEU A 517 -0.25 2.26 -30.61
N VAL A 518 -0.90 1.70 -31.62
CA VAL A 518 -0.93 2.25 -33.00
C VAL A 518 -2.35 2.74 -33.31
N HIS A 519 -2.50 3.83 -34.06
CA HIS A 519 -3.81 4.34 -34.46
C HIS A 519 -3.97 4.28 -35.97
N ASP A 520 -5.14 3.86 -36.45
CA ASP A 520 -5.55 3.95 -37.87
C ASP A 520 -7.04 4.32 -37.99
N ALA A 521 -7.59 4.33 -39.21
CA ALA A 521 -8.99 4.67 -39.46
C ALA A 521 -10.02 3.75 -38.76
N ARG A 522 -9.61 2.57 -38.27
CA ARG A 522 -10.45 1.61 -37.55
C ARG A 522 -10.40 1.77 -36.02
N GLY A 523 -9.47 2.58 -35.49
CA GLY A 523 -9.33 2.83 -34.06
C GLY A 523 -7.90 2.67 -33.53
N ALA A 524 -7.79 2.48 -32.23
CA ALA A 524 -6.56 2.24 -31.49
C ALA A 524 -6.27 0.74 -31.42
N HIS A 525 -5.08 0.34 -31.84
CA HIS A 525 -4.58 -1.03 -31.90
C HIS A 525 -3.55 -1.25 -30.81
N LEU A 526 -3.86 -2.13 -29.88
CA LEU A 526 -2.92 -2.61 -28.87
C LEU A 526 -2.23 -3.86 -29.43
N VAL A 527 -0.95 -3.73 -29.78
CA VAL A 527 -0.20 -4.75 -30.50
C VAL A 527 0.76 -5.47 -29.57
N LEU A 528 0.51 -6.76 -29.34
CA LEU A 528 1.38 -7.63 -28.57
C LEU A 528 2.40 -8.31 -29.47
N SER A 529 3.68 -8.29 -29.08
CA SER A 529 4.79 -8.90 -29.83
C SER A 529 5.83 -9.54 -28.92
N LYS A 530 6.49 -10.59 -29.40
CA LYS A 530 7.63 -11.22 -28.73
C LYS A 530 8.87 -10.35 -28.89
N MET A 531 9.01 -9.39 -27.99
CA MET A 531 10.13 -8.46 -27.93
C MET A 531 10.41 -8.19 -26.45
N ALA A 532 11.58 -8.59 -25.98
CA ALA A 532 11.95 -8.41 -24.60
C ALA A 532 12.22 -6.93 -24.28
N ILE A 533 11.61 -6.41 -23.21
CA ILE A 533 11.79 -5.04 -22.71
C ILE A 533 12.17 -5.13 -21.22
N GLY A 534 13.47 -5.05 -20.93
CA GLY A 534 14.01 -5.33 -19.61
C GLY A 534 13.88 -6.81 -19.24
N ASP A 535 13.18 -7.10 -18.13
CA ASP A 535 12.95 -8.45 -17.61
C ASP A 535 11.68 -9.12 -18.18
N ARG A 536 10.90 -8.39 -18.98
CA ARG A 536 9.62 -8.84 -19.54
C ARG A 536 9.80 -9.36 -20.97
N PRO A 537 9.39 -10.60 -21.29
CA PRO A 537 9.64 -11.22 -22.59
C PRO A 537 8.81 -10.64 -23.74
N TYR A 538 7.74 -9.90 -23.44
CA TYR A 538 6.82 -9.36 -24.44
C TYR A 538 6.70 -7.84 -24.36
N ARG A 539 6.33 -7.25 -25.49
CA ARG A 539 5.97 -5.83 -25.62
C ARG A 539 4.51 -5.73 -26.03
N SER A 540 3.76 -4.81 -25.43
CA SER A 540 2.36 -4.54 -25.77
C SER A 540 2.00 -3.06 -25.64
N GLY A 541 0.73 -2.72 -25.82
CA GLY A 541 0.16 -1.38 -25.65
C GLY A 541 -0.94 -1.31 -24.60
N ALA A 542 -1.12 -0.12 -24.06
CA ALA A 542 -2.21 0.25 -23.18
C ALA A 542 -2.54 1.75 -23.32
N PHE A 543 -3.73 2.15 -22.92
CA PHE A 543 -4.11 3.55 -22.72
C PHE A 543 -5.00 3.68 -21.48
N ALA A 544 -5.12 4.90 -20.95
CA ALA A 544 -6.08 5.17 -19.88
C ALA A 544 -6.58 6.61 -19.92
N SER A 545 -7.73 6.87 -19.31
CA SER A 545 -8.30 8.22 -19.23
C SER A 545 -7.33 9.20 -18.55
N ALA A 546 -7.33 10.45 -19.03
CA ALA A 546 -6.46 11.51 -18.52
C ALA A 546 -6.83 11.96 -17.09
N ARG A 547 -8.09 11.82 -16.69
CA ARG A 547 -8.61 12.11 -15.34
C ARG A 547 -9.32 10.90 -14.74
N THR A 548 -9.59 10.98 -13.45
CA THR A 548 -10.45 10.04 -12.69
C THR A 548 -11.91 10.46 -12.77
N PHE A 549 -12.81 9.51 -12.48
CA PHE A 549 -14.26 9.68 -12.47
C PHE A 549 -14.83 8.98 -11.22
N GLY A 550 -15.84 9.59 -10.59
CA GLY A 550 -16.46 9.06 -9.36
C GLY A 550 -17.58 8.07 -9.61
N HIS A 551 -18.41 8.28 -10.63
CA HIS A 551 -19.47 7.39 -11.09
C HIS A 551 -19.73 7.68 -12.58
N GLY A 552 -20.46 6.80 -13.26
CA GLY A 552 -20.87 7.01 -14.64
C GLY A 552 -20.89 5.74 -15.47
N ARG A 553 -21.13 5.93 -16.76
CA ARG A 553 -21.13 4.87 -17.78
C ARG A 553 -19.91 4.99 -18.67
N PHE A 554 -19.15 3.90 -18.79
CA PHE A 554 -17.89 3.84 -19.52
C PHE A 554 -18.03 2.83 -20.65
N GLU A 555 -17.86 3.30 -21.89
CA GLU A 555 -18.17 2.53 -23.10
C GLU A 555 -16.99 2.49 -24.07
N ALA A 556 -16.85 1.37 -24.76
CA ALA A 556 -15.96 1.24 -25.91
C ALA A 556 -16.50 0.19 -26.89
N GLU A 557 -16.28 0.40 -28.18
CA GLU A 557 -16.37 -0.66 -29.18
C GLU A 557 -15.05 -1.42 -29.23
N ILE A 558 -15.10 -2.72 -28.95
CA ILE A 558 -13.90 -3.56 -28.77
C ILE A 558 -13.96 -4.73 -29.75
N ARG A 559 -12.83 -5.00 -30.40
CA ARG A 559 -12.53 -6.28 -31.05
C ARG A 559 -11.33 -6.90 -30.35
N ALA A 560 -11.55 -8.00 -29.64
CA ALA A 560 -10.56 -8.61 -28.76
C ALA A 560 -9.46 -9.37 -29.51
N ALA A 561 -8.31 -9.56 -28.86
CA ALA A 561 -7.26 -10.42 -29.39
C ALA A 561 -7.60 -11.91 -29.22
N ARG A 562 -7.38 -12.72 -30.25
CA ARG A 562 -7.50 -14.19 -30.20
C ARG A 562 -6.16 -14.85 -29.95
N GLY A 563 -6.13 -15.86 -29.09
CA GLY A 563 -4.95 -16.69 -28.84
C GLY A 563 -4.76 -17.04 -27.35
N SER A 564 -4.15 -18.20 -27.09
CA SER A 564 -3.82 -18.61 -25.73
C SER A 564 -2.81 -17.65 -25.09
N GLY A 565 -2.99 -17.36 -23.81
CA GLY A 565 -2.18 -16.43 -23.01
C GLY A 565 -2.41 -14.95 -23.29
N LEU A 566 -3.50 -14.58 -23.96
CA LEU A 566 -3.85 -13.19 -24.24
C LEU A 566 -5.08 -12.76 -23.45
N VAL A 567 -5.04 -11.54 -22.91
CA VAL A 567 -6.21 -10.91 -22.27
C VAL A 567 -6.35 -9.49 -22.80
N THR A 568 -7.53 -9.18 -23.33
CA THR A 568 -7.92 -7.81 -23.68
C THR A 568 -8.72 -7.23 -22.51
N GLY A 569 -8.15 -6.24 -21.81
CA GLY A 569 -8.77 -5.62 -20.64
C GLY A 569 -9.45 -4.29 -20.96
N PHE A 570 -10.60 -4.05 -20.32
CA PHE A 570 -11.34 -2.79 -20.29
C PHE A 570 -11.91 -2.60 -18.87
N PHE A 571 -11.36 -1.66 -18.09
CA PHE A 571 -11.57 -1.69 -16.65
C PHE A 571 -11.40 -0.32 -15.98
N LEU A 572 -11.96 -0.16 -14.79
CA LEU A 572 -11.78 1.00 -13.91
C LEU A 572 -10.79 0.62 -12.81
N HIS A 573 -9.80 1.47 -12.49
CA HIS A 573 -8.79 1.14 -11.46
C HIS A 573 -8.28 2.36 -10.66
N ARG A 574 -7.91 2.09 -9.39
CA ARG A 574 -7.11 2.93 -8.48
C ARG A 574 -6.30 2.07 -7.50
N ASP A 575 -5.29 2.65 -6.82
CA ASP A 575 -4.30 1.89 -6.01
C ASP A 575 -4.36 2.12 -4.48
N SER A 576 -4.81 3.27 -3.97
CA SER A 576 -4.74 3.60 -2.53
C SER A 576 -6.04 4.16 -1.96
N PRO A 577 -6.98 3.31 -1.47
CA PRO A 577 -6.93 1.85 -1.49
C PRO A 577 -7.19 1.29 -2.89
N ARG A 578 -6.78 0.04 -3.13
CA ARG A 578 -7.01 -0.60 -4.43
C ARG A 578 -8.49 -0.92 -4.61
N GLN A 579 -9.09 -0.36 -5.65
CA GLN A 579 -10.45 -0.66 -6.09
C GLN A 579 -10.43 -0.79 -7.61
N GLU A 580 -11.20 -1.74 -8.14
CA GLU A 580 -11.17 -2.10 -9.56
C GLU A 580 -12.49 -2.73 -10.01
N ILE A 581 -12.91 -2.44 -11.24
CA ILE A 581 -14.11 -2.99 -11.89
C ILE A 581 -13.73 -3.40 -13.32
N ASP A 582 -13.84 -4.70 -13.63
CA ASP A 582 -13.21 -5.30 -14.81
C ASP A 582 -14.21 -5.79 -15.86
N VAL A 583 -13.78 -5.67 -17.12
CA VAL A 583 -14.16 -6.52 -18.25
C VAL A 583 -12.87 -7.08 -18.85
N GLU A 584 -12.73 -8.39 -18.85
CA GLU A 584 -11.59 -9.11 -19.43
C GLU A 584 -12.07 -10.11 -20.49
N LEU A 585 -11.56 -9.94 -21.71
CA LEU A 585 -11.84 -10.83 -22.84
C LEU A 585 -10.59 -11.70 -23.08
N THR A 586 -10.69 -12.97 -22.70
CA THR A 586 -9.57 -13.93 -22.78
C THR A 586 -9.46 -14.52 -24.18
N GLY A 587 -8.28 -14.48 -24.79
CA GLY A 587 -8.08 -14.89 -26.18
C GLY A 587 -8.15 -16.41 -26.42
N ASN A 588 -7.97 -17.24 -25.39
CA ASN A 588 -8.17 -18.69 -25.46
C ASN A 588 -9.65 -19.09 -25.49
N ASP A 589 -10.54 -18.19 -25.08
CA ASP A 589 -11.97 -18.43 -25.04
C ASP A 589 -12.76 -17.16 -25.41
N PRO A 590 -12.86 -16.87 -26.72
CA PRO A 590 -13.41 -15.61 -27.20
C PRO A 590 -14.94 -15.54 -27.15
N TYR A 591 -15.63 -16.58 -26.66
CA TYR A 591 -17.09 -16.62 -26.54
C TYR A 591 -17.59 -16.19 -25.16
N SER A 592 -16.68 -15.87 -24.24
CA SER A 592 -17.02 -15.39 -22.91
C SER A 592 -16.26 -14.11 -22.57
N MET A 593 -16.80 -13.37 -21.61
CA MET A 593 -16.09 -12.32 -20.91
C MET A 593 -16.03 -12.63 -19.42
N LEU A 594 -14.95 -12.22 -18.77
CA LEU A 594 -14.82 -12.25 -17.33
C LEU A 594 -15.08 -10.85 -16.79
N VAL A 595 -15.96 -10.74 -15.81
CA VAL A 595 -16.15 -9.50 -15.04
C VAL A 595 -15.67 -9.71 -13.62
N ASN A 596 -15.06 -8.70 -13.02
CA ASN A 596 -14.50 -8.81 -11.70
C ASN A 596 -14.64 -7.48 -10.94
N VAL A 597 -14.64 -7.58 -9.61
CA VAL A 597 -14.67 -6.42 -8.72
C VAL A 597 -13.66 -6.65 -7.60
N TYR A 598 -12.79 -5.67 -7.40
CA TYR A 598 -11.87 -5.59 -6.27
C TYR A 598 -12.31 -4.46 -5.35
N PHE A 599 -12.42 -4.77 -4.07
CA PHE A 599 -12.72 -3.80 -3.03
C PHE A 599 -11.66 -3.87 -1.93
N ASN A 600 -11.08 -2.74 -1.58
CA ASN A 600 -10.38 -2.54 -0.31
C ASN A 600 -11.00 -1.35 0.42
N PRO A 601 -11.17 -1.46 1.76
CA PRO A 601 -11.72 -0.38 2.57
C PRO A 601 -10.68 0.72 2.83
N GLY A 602 -11.17 1.92 3.10
CA GLY A 602 -10.41 3.11 3.46
C GLY A 602 -10.78 4.30 2.58
N ASP A 603 -10.40 5.49 3.04
CA ASP A 603 -10.54 6.74 2.29
C ASP A 603 -9.38 6.92 1.30
N ASP A 604 -9.44 7.98 0.49
CA ASP A 604 -8.36 8.33 -0.43
C ASP A 604 -6.99 8.45 0.29
N GLY A 605 -5.99 7.75 -0.23
CA GLY A 605 -4.66 7.67 0.36
C GLY A 605 -4.49 6.58 1.44
N ALA A 606 -5.55 5.85 1.80
CA ALA A 606 -5.40 4.64 2.62
C ALA A 606 -4.71 3.56 1.80
N SER A 607 -3.40 3.39 2.00
CA SER A 607 -2.58 2.36 1.33
C SER A 607 -2.95 0.95 1.83
N MET A 608 -4.15 0.47 1.44
CA MET A 608 -4.71 -0.83 1.72
C MET A 608 -4.82 -1.58 0.38
N GLY A 609 -4.02 -2.63 0.23
CA GLY A 609 -3.91 -3.41 -1.01
C GLY A 609 -3.96 -4.90 -0.73
N PHE A 610 -5.02 -5.35 -0.06
CA PHE A 610 -5.30 -6.77 0.19
C PHE A 610 -6.25 -7.28 -0.91
N GLY A 611 -6.52 -8.59 -0.97
CA GLY A 611 -7.38 -9.15 -2.02
C GLY A 611 -6.67 -9.24 -3.37
N TYR A 612 -6.10 -10.42 -3.70
CA TYR A 612 -5.37 -10.60 -4.97
C TYR A 612 -6.25 -11.14 -6.11
N ARG A 613 -7.48 -11.59 -5.81
CA ARG A 613 -8.32 -12.34 -6.75
C ARG A 613 -9.61 -11.64 -7.16
N GLY A 614 -10.14 -10.73 -6.32
CA GLY A 614 -11.45 -10.14 -6.55
C GLY A 614 -12.56 -11.19 -6.55
N SER A 615 -13.75 -10.81 -6.98
CA SER A 615 -14.90 -11.70 -7.11
C SER A 615 -15.26 -11.90 -8.60
N PRO A 616 -14.60 -12.81 -9.32
CA PRO A 616 -14.75 -12.95 -10.76
C PRO A 616 -16.03 -13.71 -11.14
N CYS A 617 -16.66 -13.31 -12.24
CA CYS A 617 -17.82 -13.96 -12.83
C CYS A 617 -17.65 -14.07 -14.34
N ARG A 618 -17.90 -15.28 -14.88
CA ARG A 618 -17.82 -15.54 -16.32
C ARG A 618 -19.20 -15.37 -16.95
N ILE A 619 -19.27 -14.61 -18.03
CA ILE A 619 -20.49 -14.32 -18.78
C ILE A 619 -20.31 -14.81 -20.22
N GLU A 620 -21.22 -15.65 -20.69
CA GLU A 620 -21.24 -16.12 -22.08
C GLU A 620 -21.81 -15.03 -23.00
N LEU A 621 -21.10 -14.73 -24.10
CA LEU A 621 -21.46 -13.66 -25.04
C LEU A 621 -22.38 -14.14 -26.16
N GLY A 622 -22.29 -15.42 -26.53
CA GLY A 622 -23.02 -15.98 -27.68
C GLY A 622 -22.45 -15.60 -29.05
N PHE A 623 -21.32 -14.89 -29.10
CA PHE A 623 -20.56 -14.53 -30.29
C PHE A 623 -19.06 -14.61 -30.02
N ASP A 624 -18.24 -14.65 -31.08
CA ASP A 624 -16.77 -14.62 -30.97
C ASP A 624 -16.27 -13.17 -30.93
N ALA A 625 -15.86 -12.69 -29.76
CA ALA A 625 -15.43 -11.32 -29.51
C ALA A 625 -14.18 -10.89 -30.29
N SER A 626 -13.50 -11.82 -30.98
CA SER A 626 -12.32 -11.53 -31.80
C SER A 626 -12.62 -11.24 -33.27
N LEU A 627 -13.83 -11.53 -33.74
CA LEU A 627 -14.17 -11.44 -35.17
C LEU A 627 -14.63 -10.03 -35.59
N ASP A 628 -15.44 -9.36 -34.77
CA ASP A 628 -15.98 -8.02 -35.07
C ASP A 628 -16.00 -7.12 -33.83
N PHE A 629 -16.35 -5.85 -34.01
CA PHE A 629 -16.55 -4.89 -32.92
C PHE A 629 -17.89 -5.09 -32.26
N HIS A 630 -17.88 -5.16 -30.93
CA HIS A 630 -19.06 -5.13 -30.08
C HIS A 630 -18.95 -4.01 -29.06
N LEU A 631 -20.09 -3.45 -28.64
CA LEU A 631 -20.13 -2.36 -27.66
C LEU A 631 -20.16 -2.95 -26.24
N TYR A 632 -19.13 -2.67 -25.47
CA TYR A 632 -19.07 -3.05 -24.04
C TYR A 632 -19.24 -1.82 -23.17
N ALA A 633 -20.00 -1.94 -22.08
CA ALA A 633 -20.14 -0.88 -21.09
C ALA A 633 -20.02 -1.37 -19.65
N ILE A 634 -19.41 -0.54 -18.81
CA ILE A 634 -19.51 -0.60 -17.35
C ILE A 634 -20.38 0.58 -16.92
N ASP A 635 -21.51 0.31 -16.29
CA ASP A 635 -22.35 1.32 -15.65
C ASP A 635 -22.14 1.24 -14.14
N TRP A 636 -21.60 2.31 -13.55
CA TRP A 636 -21.24 2.36 -12.14
C TRP A 636 -21.92 3.53 -11.46
N SER A 637 -22.86 3.21 -10.57
CA SER A 637 -23.58 4.16 -9.74
C SER A 637 -23.33 3.86 -8.25
N PRO A 638 -23.74 4.75 -7.35
CA PRO A 638 -23.71 4.41 -5.94
C PRO A 638 -24.56 3.15 -5.67
N GLY A 639 -23.98 2.18 -4.96
CA GLY A 639 -24.62 0.91 -4.60
C GLY A 639 -24.83 -0.12 -5.72
N CYS A 640 -24.50 0.17 -6.99
CA CYS A 640 -24.73 -0.75 -8.11
C CYS A 640 -23.65 -0.67 -9.20
N ILE A 641 -23.33 -1.83 -9.79
CA ILE A 641 -22.55 -1.95 -11.02
C ILE A 641 -23.33 -2.84 -11.99
N SER A 642 -23.48 -2.42 -13.23
CA SER A 642 -24.00 -3.29 -14.30
C SER A 642 -23.07 -3.32 -15.51
N TRP A 643 -22.96 -4.49 -16.11
CA TRP A 643 -22.18 -4.71 -17.32
C TRP A 643 -23.10 -4.90 -18.51
N TRP A 644 -22.76 -4.26 -19.63
CA TRP A 644 -23.58 -4.26 -20.84
C TRP A 644 -22.79 -4.72 -22.05
N VAL A 645 -23.46 -5.43 -22.94
CA VAL A 645 -22.96 -5.84 -24.26
C VAL A 645 -24.02 -5.52 -25.30
N ASP A 646 -23.67 -4.76 -26.33
CA ASP A 646 -24.54 -4.35 -27.44
C ASP A 646 -25.88 -3.76 -26.97
N GLY A 647 -25.84 -2.94 -25.92
CA GLY A 647 -27.01 -2.26 -25.36
C GLY A 647 -27.90 -3.13 -24.46
N ARG A 648 -27.48 -4.36 -24.14
CA ARG A 648 -28.17 -5.25 -23.20
C ARG A 648 -27.36 -5.44 -21.93
N ALA A 649 -27.99 -5.31 -20.78
CA ALA A 649 -27.36 -5.61 -19.50
C ALA A 649 -27.22 -7.12 -19.36
N VAL A 650 -26.00 -7.60 -19.09
CA VAL A 650 -25.67 -9.04 -19.04
C VAL A 650 -25.28 -9.50 -17.64
N HIS A 651 -24.94 -8.58 -16.74
CA HIS A 651 -24.70 -8.86 -15.33
C HIS A 651 -24.93 -7.60 -14.50
N GLU A 652 -25.36 -7.78 -13.26
CA GLU A 652 -25.53 -6.71 -12.27
C GLU A 652 -24.99 -7.16 -10.91
N ARG A 653 -24.43 -6.21 -10.17
CA ARG A 653 -24.04 -6.35 -8.76
C ARG A 653 -24.54 -5.19 -7.94
N VAL A 654 -25.03 -5.53 -6.77
CA VAL A 654 -25.50 -4.58 -5.75
C VAL A 654 -24.70 -4.75 -4.47
N GLY A 655 -24.92 -3.86 -3.49
CA GLY A 655 -24.21 -3.88 -2.22
C GLY A 655 -24.09 -5.29 -1.59
N TRP A 656 -22.85 -5.67 -1.24
CA TRP A 656 -22.51 -6.96 -0.62
C TRP A 656 -22.71 -8.22 -1.50
N ASP A 657 -22.67 -8.09 -2.83
CA ASP A 657 -22.74 -9.24 -3.76
C ASP A 657 -21.47 -9.46 -4.59
N PRO A 658 -20.45 -10.19 -4.08
CA PRO A 658 -20.24 -10.66 -2.71
C PRO A 658 -19.45 -9.68 -1.83
N THR A 659 -19.00 -8.55 -2.39
CA THR A 659 -18.24 -7.50 -1.68
C THR A 659 -18.99 -6.17 -1.76
N PRO A 660 -18.63 -5.17 -0.95
CA PRO A 660 -19.08 -3.80 -1.16
C PRO A 660 -18.73 -3.28 -2.57
N ILE A 661 -19.52 -2.31 -3.04
CA ILE A 661 -19.30 -1.64 -4.33
C ILE A 661 -18.19 -0.59 -4.15
N PRO A 662 -17.18 -0.52 -5.06
CA PRO A 662 -16.22 0.57 -5.11
C PRO A 662 -16.89 1.94 -5.10
N HIS A 663 -16.28 2.90 -4.40
CA HIS A 663 -16.88 4.21 -4.15
C HIS A 663 -15.91 5.37 -4.38
N LEU A 664 -14.63 5.09 -4.59
CA LEU A 664 -13.62 6.13 -4.78
C LEU A 664 -13.32 6.34 -6.27
N PRO A 665 -13.01 7.57 -6.70
CA PRO A 665 -12.76 7.86 -8.11
C PRO A 665 -11.67 6.99 -8.74
N MET A 666 -11.92 6.51 -9.96
CA MET A 666 -11.07 5.62 -10.74
C MET A 666 -10.80 6.16 -12.14
N ARG A 667 -9.71 5.69 -12.78
CA ARG A 667 -9.46 5.94 -14.22
C ARG A 667 -10.01 4.78 -15.03
N LEU A 668 -10.43 5.05 -16.27
CA LEU A 668 -10.72 4.01 -17.26
C LEU A 668 -9.42 3.57 -17.93
N HIS A 669 -9.17 2.28 -18.00
CA HIS A 669 -7.99 1.66 -18.59
C HIS A 669 -8.38 0.68 -19.69
N ALA A 670 -7.50 0.55 -20.68
CA ALA A 670 -7.55 -0.52 -21.67
C ALA A 670 -6.14 -1.04 -21.95
N ASN A 671 -5.99 -2.35 -22.06
CA ASN A 671 -4.70 -2.99 -22.35
C ASN A 671 -4.88 -4.30 -23.12
N LEU A 672 -3.80 -4.75 -23.76
CA LEU A 672 -3.63 -6.13 -24.20
C LEU A 672 -2.43 -6.71 -23.45
N TRP A 673 -2.60 -7.79 -22.70
CA TRP A 673 -1.56 -8.26 -21.80
C TRP A 673 -1.44 -9.79 -21.77
N VAL A 674 -0.33 -10.26 -21.19
CA VAL A 674 -0.03 -11.69 -21.04
C VAL A 674 0.00 -12.01 -19.55
N PRO A 675 -0.93 -12.78 -19.00
CA PRO A 675 -0.90 -13.12 -17.59
C PRO A 675 0.26 -14.07 -17.27
N ARG A 676 0.85 -13.88 -16.09
CA ARG A 676 1.70 -14.91 -15.46
C ARG A 676 0.89 -16.15 -15.07
N SER A 677 -0.41 -15.98 -14.78
CA SER A 677 -1.32 -17.08 -14.45
C SER A 677 -1.78 -17.79 -15.72
N GLU A 678 -1.36 -19.05 -15.89
CA GLU A 678 -1.86 -19.90 -16.98
C GLU A 678 -3.34 -20.29 -16.78
N GLU A 679 -3.86 -20.24 -15.55
CA GLU A 679 -5.28 -20.55 -15.26
C GLU A 679 -6.25 -19.52 -15.87
N LEU A 680 -5.81 -18.26 -16.03
CA LEU A 680 -6.68 -17.17 -16.50
C LEU A 680 -6.94 -17.26 -18.01
N ALA A 681 -5.88 -17.37 -18.82
CA ALA A 681 -5.97 -17.30 -20.28
C ALA A 681 -5.20 -18.41 -21.01
N GLY A 682 -4.71 -19.42 -20.30
CA GLY A 682 -3.80 -20.42 -20.84
C GLY A 682 -2.36 -19.91 -20.98
N ARG A 683 -1.47 -20.80 -21.43
CA ARG A 683 -0.07 -20.46 -21.71
C ARG A 683 0.04 -19.74 -23.06
N ILE A 684 0.83 -18.67 -23.12
CA ILE A 684 1.08 -17.91 -24.35
C ILE A 684 1.66 -18.79 -25.46
N ASP A 685 1.06 -18.70 -26.66
CA ASP A 685 1.61 -19.31 -27.89
C ASP A 685 2.32 -18.26 -28.73
N ASP A 686 3.66 -18.30 -28.72
CA ASP A 686 4.50 -17.37 -29.47
C ASP A 686 4.22 -17.38 -30.98
N ARG A 687 3.66 -18.47 -31.54
CA ARG A 687 3.34 -18.57 -32.97
C ARG A 687 2.14 -17.73 -33.37
N ALA A 688 1.30 -17.35 -32.41
CA ALA A 688 0.15 -16.49 -32.63
C ALA A 688 0.52 -14.99 -32.66
N LEU A 689 1.79 -14.66 -32.38
CA LEU A 689 2.27 -13.28 -32.31
C LEU A 689 2.82 -12.78 -33.66
N PRO A 690 2.64 -11.49 -34.00
CA PRO A 690 1.97 -10.47 -33.20
C PRO A 690 0.44 -10.66 -33.18
N SER A 691 -0.17 -10.29 -32.06
CA SER A 691 -1.63 -10.28 -31.89
C SER A 691 -2.11 -8.87 -31.57
N THR A 692 -3.38 -8.58 -31.83
CA THR A 692 -3.90 -7.22 -31.68
C THR A 692 -5.31 -7.22 -31.12
N ALA A 693 -5.56 -6.32 -30.17
CA ALA A 693 -6.89 -5.90 -29.76
C ALA A 693 -7.15 -4.48 -30.29
N THR A 694 -8.35 -4.20 -30.79
CA THR A 694 -8.70 -2.90 -31.36
C THR A 694 -9.84 -2.25 -30.58
N PHE A 695 -9.68 -0.96 -30.25
CA PHE A 695 -10.67 -0.14 -29.54
C PHE A 695 -11.07 1.06 -30.39
N ARG A 696 -12.35 1.38 -30.46
CA ARG A 696 -12.87 2.61 -31.07
C ARG A 696 -14.07 3.16 -30.31
N ASN A 697 -14.45 4.40 -30.61
CA ASN A 697 -15.63 5.06 -30.04
C ASN A 697 -15.72 4.97 -28.52
N VAL A 698 -14.64 5.34 -27.82
CA VAL A 698 -14.60 5.32 -26.35
C VAL A 698 -15.35 6.54 -25.82
N SER A 699 -16.33 6.31 -24.93
CA SER A 699 -17.10 7.39 -24.30
C SER A 699 -17.31 7.19 -22.80
N ILE A 700 -17.45 8.31 -22.09
CA ILE A 700 -17.75 8.35 -20.66
C ILE A 700 -18.90 9.33 -20.43
N TRP A 701 -19.91 8.88 -19.70
CA TRP A 701 -21.14 9.62 -19.38
C TRP A 701 -21.30 9.70 -17.87
N ALA A 702 -21.80 10.82 -17.34
CA ALA A 702 -22.13 10.97 -15.92
C ALA A 702 -23.30 11.94 -15.70
#